data_AF-A0A7V1MI82-F1
#
_entry.id   AF-A0A7V1MI82-F1
#
_cell.length_a   1.000
_cell.length_b   1.000
_cell.length_c   1.000
_cell.angle_alpha   90.00
_cell.angle_beta   90.00
_cell.angle_gamma   90.00
#
_symmetry.space_group_name_H-M   'P 1'
#
loop_
_entity.id
_entity.type
_entity.pdbx_description
1 polymer ?
#
loop_
_entity_poly.entity_id
_entity_poly.type
_entity_poly.pdbx_seq_one_letter_code
_entity_poly.pdbx_strand_id
1 'polypeptide(L)'
;MKMAAPSSETLLRFVHRLRRRWLWGYWLRHAAFAISALVGWLVLAGIAAARAPIVPEVLTALRAGTVLVVLAIAYAFVWRPLRRIPDEVTFAHFIEEREPRLEDRLVTAVEILSRSARSRDRAEPFSPALVHRLLADALAQCSTVSAESVLPTRRLRLRALLVVAPILLFVLLLVMGPGPLRTGLERLYLPWGLASPSNLAIRVHPGDARIPRGLDQEVTATLQNFDADSVRLVFRSEGDAHWQEHPMNASEPRVFRFLLANVQRSIEYYVTARAVRSPTFRLEVVDWPRVSRLELLYVYPAYTGQPSRKVEDDGDIVALKGTRVTVTAQLNGRVRGAWLVFDDGTSLAMTPSGTSSFTASILVSKNARYHVRVQPLVGEVYAASREYQIEALDDAPPTIAIEKPGRDMKVTAIQEVFTEARAEDDYGVGSVELHYSVNGGPEQKVTLYRAHGAPARSVTGSHTFFLEELNLEPGDVISYYVTARDNNTATGPGVATSDIYFLEVRPFDRRFRQAQQAPTGQGAGDRESAFAERQKEIIAATWRVLREKDRVSAEEFRANVNTLELAQSKLREDVQTVVERMRRRLGEGLEEMEDFKKLFESLSAAVQEMERAILELRARRLKEALSFEQRAYQQLLRADSVFREIQVAFANQASGGANARAQDLADLFELELDKMRNQYETVQRDRGQARDRQLEELERRLRELAERQQRLLEQRLRQGASGGSREEGQMAEHVRELTRQLERLTRERR
;
A
#
# COMPACT_ATOMS: atom_id res chain seq x y z
N MET A 1 86.58 -75.66 -49.42
CA MET A 1 85.12 -75.36 -49.29
C MET A 1 84.86 -74.14 -48.37
N LYS A 2 85.55 -73.00 -48.58
CA LYS A 2 85.44 -71.81 -47.69
C LYS A 2 85.60 -70.43 -48.35
N MET A 3 85.55 -70.31 -49.69
CA MET A 3 85.79 -69.02 -50.39
C MET A 3 84.63 -68.51 -51.28
N ALA A 4 83.41 -69.08 -51.17
CA ALA A 4 82.25 -68.64 -51.98
C ALA A 4 81.29 -67.66 -51.26
N ALA A 5 81.46 -67.45 -49.94
CA ALA A 5 80.52 -66.66 -49.13
C ALA A 5 80.42 -65.15 -49.44
N PRO A 6 81.49 -64.42 -49.81
CA PRO A 6 81.39 -62.95 -49.88
C PRO A 6 80.60 -62.45 -51.10
N SER A 7 80.64 -63.14 -52.24
CA SER A 7 79.93 -62.73 -53.45
C SER A 7 78.43 -63.05 -53.38
N SER A 8 78.06 -64.25 -52.91
CA SER A 8 76.65 -64.63 -52.74
C SER A 8 75.93 -63.74 -51.73
N GLU A 9 76.56 -63.39 -50.61
CA GLU A 9 75.99 -62.49 -49.62
C GLU A 9 75.81 -61.07 -50.17
N THR A 10 76.74 -60.58 -50.99
CA THR A 10 76.68 -59.22 -51.52
C THR A 10 75.54 -59.07 -52.55
N LEU A 11 75.34 -60.09 -53.41
CA LEU A 11 74.25 -60.11 -54.39
C LEU A 11 72.89 -60.20 -53.69
N LEU A 12 72.75 -61.09 -52.69
CA LEU A 12 71.54 -61.20 -51.90
C LEU A 12 71.25 -59.90 -51.15
N ARG A 13 72.26 -59.25 -50.53
CA ARG A 13 72.09 -57.93 -49.89
C ARG A 13 71.62 -56.85 -50.87
N PHE A 14 72.07 -56.88 -52.13
CA PHE A 14 71.61 -55.95 -53.18
C PHE A 14 70.14 -56.16 -53.53
N VAL A 15 69.74 -57.41 -53.82
CA VAL A 15 68.34 -57.77 -54.10
C VAL A 15 67.45 -57.47 -52.91
N HIS A 16 67.89 -57.79 -51.69
CA HIS A 16 67.16 -57.47 -50.46
C HIS A 16 67.01 -55.96 -50.24
N ARG A 17 68.02 -55.16 -50.56
CA ARG A 17 67.96 -53.68 -50.45
C ARG A 17 66.94 -53.09 -51.42
N LEU A 18 66.93 -53.55 -52.67
CA LEU A 18 65.96 -53.12 -53.68
C LEU A 18 64.54 -53.63 -53.37
N ARG A 19 64.41 -54.88 -52.92
CA ARG A 19 63.15 -55.49 -52.50
C ARG A 19 62.57 -54.73 -51.32
N ARG A 20 63.39 -54.40 -50.32
CA ARG A 20 62.98 -53.59 -49.16
C ARG A 20 62.48 -52.21 -49.61
N ARG A 21 63.20 -51.53 -50.52
CA ARG A 21 62.80 -50.22 -51.06
C ARG A 21 61.50 -50.29 -51.88
N TRP A 22 61.30 -51.36 -52.65
CA TRP A 22 60.05 -51.60 -53.37
C TRP A 22 58.89 -51.92 -52.43
N LEU A 23 59.11 -52.79 -51.44
CA LEU A 23 58.15 -53.09 -50.38
C LEU A 23 57.73 -51.82 -49.65
N TRP A 24 58.67 -50.95 -49.27
CA TRP A 24 58.34 -49.64 -48.69
C TRP A 24 57.43 -48.82 -49.60
N GLY A 25 57.74 -48.72 -50.90
CA GLY A 25 56.90 -48.01 -51.86
C GLY A 25 55.52 -48.64 -52.07
N TYR A 26 55.42 -49.96 -52.01
CA TYR A 26 54.18 -50.74 -52.11
C TYR A 26 53.31 -50.54 -50.86
N TRP A 27 53.89 -50.69 -49.67
CA TRP A 27 53.24 -50.45 -48.38
C TRP A 27 52.80 -49.01 -48.23
N LEU A 28 53.62 -48.03 -48.60
CA LEU A 28 53.26 -46.61 -48.57
C LEU A 28 52.05 -46.31 -49.46
N ARG A 29 51.93 -46.95 -50.63
CA ARG A 29 50.75 -46.79 -51.50
C ARG A 29 49.50 -47.34 -50.83
N HIS A 30 49.56 -48.57 -50.30
CA HIS A 30 48.42 -49.19 -49.64
C HIS A 30 48.03 -48.49 -48.34
N ALA A 31 49.01 -48.01 -47.57
CA ALA A 31 48.80 -47.17 -46.40
C ALA A 31 48.13 -45.84 -46.76
N ALA A 32 48.56 -45.18 -47.84
CA ALA A 32 47.94 -43.92 -48.27
C ALA A 32 46.44 -44.10 -48.56
N PHE A 33 46.08 -45.16 -49.29
CA PHE A 33 44.66 -45.46 -49.57
C PHE A 33 43.90 -45.89 -48.31
N ALA A 34 44.49 -46.72 -47.46
CA ALA A 34 43.87 -47.16 -46.21
C ALA A 34 43.58 -45.98 -45.28
N ILE A 35 44.56 -45.09 -45.10
CA ILE A 35 44.43 -43.92 -44.22
C ILE A 35 43.44 -42.92 -44.80
N SER A 36 43.46 -42.68 -46.12
CA SER A 36 42.49 -41.79 -46.76
C SER A 36 41.06 -42.32 -46.64
N ALA A 37 40.86 -43.63 -46.85
CA ALA A 37 39.56 -44.27 -46.68
C ALA A 37 39.09 -44.25 -45.23
N LEU A 38 40.00 -44.49 -44.28
CA LEU A 38 39.71 -44.44 -42.85
C LEU A 38 39.32 -43.03 -42.41
N VAL A 39 40.12 -42.01 -42.77
CA VAL A 39 39.84 -40.61 -42.46
C VAL A 39 38.51 -40.16 -43.09
N GLY A 40 38.27 -40.51 -44.36
CA GLY A 40 37.00 -40.20 -45.03
C GLY A 40 35.80 -40.82 -44.32
N TRP A 41 35.92 -42.08 -43.90
CA TRP A 41 34.88 -42.75 -43.11
C TRP A 41 34.68 -42.10 -41.74
N LEU A 42 35.75 -41.77 -41.02
CA LEU A 42 35.66 -41.12 -39.71
C LEU A 42 34.94 -39.77 -39.79
N VAL A 43 35.21 -38.97 -40.82
CA VAL A 43 34.52 -37.69 -41.05
C VAL A 43 33.04 -37.92 -41.34
N LEU A 44 32.69 -38.86 -42.24
CA LEU A 44 31.31 -39.18 -42.57
C LEU A 44 30.53 -39.72 -41.36
N ALA A 45 31.13 -40.65 -40.61
CA ALA A 45 30.53 -41.22 -39.41
C ALA A 45 30.35 -40.17 -38.31
N GLY A 46 31.31 -39.23 -38.15
CA GLY A 46 31.19 -38.10 -37.22
C GLY A 46 30.02 -37.18 -37.58
N ILE A 47 29.86 -36.82 -38.86
CA ILE A 47 28.72 -36.00 -39.33
C ILE A 47 27.39 -36.74 -39.15
N ALA A 48 27.34 -38.03 -39.47
CA ALA A 48 26.15 -38.86 -39.26
C ALA A 48 25.77 -38.95 -37.78
N ALA A 49 26.75 -39.15 -36.88
CA ALA A 49 26.55 -39.17 -35.43
C ALA A 49 26.07 -37.82 -34.88
N ALA A 50 26.49 -36.71 -35.50
CA ALA A 50 26.05 -35.37 -35.11
C ALA A 50 24.58 -35.11 -35.47
N ARG A 51 24.10 -35.69 -36.59
CA ARG A 51 22.74 -35.54 -37.12
C ARG A 51 21.76 -36.59 -36.61
N ALA A 52 22.26 -37.73 -36.12
CA ALA A 52 21.43 -38.81 -35.62
C ALA A 52 20.68 -38.40 -34.32
N PRO A 53 19.43 -38.85 -34.15
CA PRO A 53 18.70 -38.67 -32.89
C PRO A 53 19.41 -39.41 -31.75
N ILE A 54 19.29 -38.88 -30.53
CA ILE A 54 19.98 -39.38 -29.32
C ILE A 54 19.27 -40.65 -28.82
N VAL A 55 19.40 -41.74 -29.59
CA VAL A 55 18.88 -43.06 -29.25
C VAL A 55 20.08 -44.01 -29.11
N PRO A 56 20.23 -44.72 -27.97
CA PRO A 56 21.36 -45.62 -27.74
C PRO A 56 21.55 -46.67 -28.84
N GLU A 57 20.45 -47.21 -29.37
CA GLU A 57 20.44 -48.25 -30.41
C GLU A 57 21.08 -47.77 -31.73
N VAL A 58 20.74 -46.55 -32.17
CA VAL A 58 21.28 -45.93 -33.38
C VAL A 58 22.78 -45.70 -33.25
N LEU A 59 23.23 -45.26 -32.06
CA LEU A 59 24.65 -45.05 -31.81
C LEU A 59 25.42 -46.38 -31.74
N THR A 60 24.84 -47.43 -31.16
CA THR A 60 25.45 -48.77 -31.17
C THR A 60 25.53 -49.35 -32.57
N ALA A 61 24.50 -49.17 -33.40
CA ALA A 61 24.52 -49.59 -34.80
C ALA A 61 25.58 -48.84 -35.61
N LEU A 62 25.73 -47.53 -35.39
CA LEU A 62 26.76 -46.72 -36.04
C LEU A 62 28.17 -47.15 -35.60
N ARG A 63 28.38 -47.46 -34.32
CA ARG A 63 29.64 -48.03 -33.81
C ARG A 63 29.96 -49.38 -34.45
N ALA A 64 28.99 -50.31 -34.47
CA ALA A 64 29.17 -51.61 -35.12
C ALA A 64 29.50 -51.46 -36.62
N GLY A 65 28.82 -50.54 -37.31
CA GLY A 65 29.11 -50.18 -38.70
C GLY A 65 30.52 -49.65 -38.89
N THR A 66 31.01 -48.80 -37.98
CA THR A 66 32.40 -48.31 -38.07
C THR A 66 33.44 -49.41 -37.90
N VAL A 67 33.21 -50.37 -36.98
CA VAL A 67 34.09 -51.53 -36.80
C VAL A 67 34.13 -52.38 -38.07
N LEU A 68 32.98 -52.64 -38.70
CA LEU A 68 32.90 -53.40 -39.95
C LEU A 68 33.67 -52.73 -41.09
N VAL A 69 33.56 -51.40 -41.24
CA VAL A 69 34.29 -50.66 -42.28
C VAL A 69 35.80 -50.66 -42.01
N VAL A 70 36.22 -50.50 -40.75
CA VAL A 70 37.64 -50.60 -40.38
C VAL A 70 38.20 -52.00 -40.70
N LEU A 71 37.45 -53.06 -40.39
CA LEU A 71 37.82 -54.43 -40.74
C LEU A 71 37.89 -54.65 -42.26
N ALA A 72 36.94 -54.09 -43.02
CA ALA A 72 36.96 -54.14 -44.48
C ALA A 72 38.18 -53.41 -45.09
N ILE A 73 38.53 -52.24 -44.55
CA ILE A 73 39.73 -51.49 -44.95
C ILE A 73 41.00 -52.29 -44.62
N ALA A 74 41.10 -52.83 -43.41
CA ALA A 74 42.24 -53.66 -43.00
C ALA A 74 42.38 -54.92 -43.87
N TYR A 75 41.26 -55.58 -44.20
CA TYR A 75 41.25 -56.73 -45.09
C TYR A 75 41.72 -56.36 -46.51
N ALA A 76 41.17 -55.29 -47.09
CA ALA A 76 41.44 -54.89 -48.47
C ALA A 76 42.85 -54.31 -48.67
N PHE A 77 43.35 -53.52 -47.71
CA PHE A 77 44.57 -52.73 -47.86
C PHE A 77 45.76 -53.19 -47.00
N VAL A 78 45.55 -54.08 -46.02
CA VAL A 78 46.64 -54.66 -45.22
C VAL A 78 46.77 -56.15 -45.47
N TRP A 79 45.69 -56.93 -45.29
CA TRP A 79 45.78 -58.40 -45.38
C TRP A 79 45.90 -58.93 -46.81
N ARG A 80 45.03 -58.49 -47.73
CA ARG A 80 45.08 -58.87 -49.15
C ARG A 80 46.43 -58.57 -49.83
N PRO A 81 47.07 -57.40 -49.64
CA PRO A 81 48.39 -57.13 -50.20
C PRO A 81 49.52 -57.91 -49.50
N LEU A 82 49.41 -58.21 -48.20
CA LEU A 82 50.40 -59.02 -47.48
C LEU A 82 50.52 -60.44 -48.06
N ARG A 83 49.41 -61.00 -48.57
CA ARG A 83 49.39 -62.34 -49.22
C ARG A 83 49.94 -62.33 -50.66
N ARG A 84 50.22 -61.17 -51.25
CA ARG A 84 50.66 -61.01 -52.64
C ARG A 84 52.10 -60.48 -52.76
N ILE A 85 52.90 -60.61 -51.72
CA ILE A 85 54.33 -60.24 -51.78
C ILE A 85 55.05 -61.19 -52.74
N PRO A 86 55.74 -60.68 -53.79
CA PRO A 86 56.49 -61.53 -54.72
C PRO A 86 57.64 -62.25 -54.01
N ASP A 87 57.90 -63.48 -54.43
CA ASP A 87 59.08 -64.26 -54.03
C ASP A 87 60.36 -63.64 -54.64
N GLU A 88 61.53 -64.00 -54.12
CA GLU A 88 62.82 -63.38 -54.51
C GLU A 88 63.13 -63.54 -55.99
N VAL A 89 62.80 -64.69 -56.58
CA VAL A 89 62.95 -64.97 -58.01
C VAL A 89 62.00 -64.09 -58.84
N THR A 90 60.73 -63.98 -58.44
CA THR A 90 59.74 -63.11 -59.11
C THR A 90 60.14 -61.64 -59.05
N PHE A 91 60.78 -61.21 -57.96
CA PHE A 91 61.28 -59.85 -57.83
C PHE A 91 62.56 -59.60 -58.67
N ALA A 92 63.41 -60.62 -58.85
CA ALA A 92 64.55 -60.55 -59.76
C ALA A 92 64.09 -60.34 -61.22
N HIS A 93 63.07 -61.06 -61.68
CA HIS A 93 62.44 -60.85 -62.99
C HIS A 93 61.94 -59.40 -63.15
N PHE A 94 61.29 -58.86 -62.11
CA PHE A 94 60.79 -57.48 -62.13
C PHE A 94 61.92 -56.42 -62.20
N ILE A 95 63.10 -56.71 -61.65
CA ILE A 95 64.26 -55.83 -61.78
C ILE A 95 64.78 -55.84 -63.22
N GLU A 96 64.89 -57.01 -63.84
CA GLU A 96 65.37 -57.16 -65.22
C GLU A 96 64.40 -56.63 -66.27
N GLU A 97 63.08 -56.76 -66.07
CA GLU A 97 62.06 -56.12 -66.93
C GLU A 97 62.23 -54.59 -67.03
N ARG A 98 62.79 -53.97 -65.98
CA ARG A 98 63.03 -52.51 -65.94
C ARG A 98 64.42 -52.12 -66.37
N GLU A 99 65.36 -53.05 -66.35
CA GLU A 99 66.75 -52.86 -66.75
C GLU A 99 67.16 -54.01 -67.68
N PRO A 100 66.79 -53.94 -68.99
CA PRO A 100 67.05 -55.00 -69.96
C PRO A 100 68.54 -55.35 -70.14
N ARG A 101 69.44 -54.50 -69.62
CA ARG A 101 70.89 -54.66 -69.65
C ARG A 101 71.41 -55.85 -68.84
N LEU A 102 70.59 -56.42 -67.96
CA LEU A 102 70.96 -57.53 -67.09
C LEU A 102 70.84 -58.92 -67.76
N GLU A 103 70.19 -59.01 -68.94
CA GLU A 103 70.16 -60.21 -69.81
C GLU A 103 69.94 -61.56 -69.08
N ASP A 104 68.91 -61.67 -68.22
CA ASP A 104 68.56 -62.85 -67.41
C ASP A 104 69.63 -63.35 -66.41
N ARG A 105 70.75 -62.61 -66.24
CA ARG A 105 71.88 -63.01 -65.39
C ARG A 105 71.54 -62.91 -63.90
N LEU A 106 70.76 -61.90 -63.49
CA LEU A 106 70.34 -61.70 -62.10
C LEU A 106 69.25 -62.70 -61.71
N VAL A 107 68.29 -62.97 -62.59
CA VAL A 107 67.26 -64.00 -62.37
C VAL A 107 67.90 -65.37 -62.20
N THR A 108 68.79 -65.75 -63.12
CA THR A 108 69.48 -67.05 -63.08
C THR A 108 70.32 -67.20 -61.81
N ALA A 109 71.04 -66.14 -61.42
CA ALA A 109 71.83 -66.13 -60.19
C ALA A 109 70.97 -66.30 -58.92
N VAL A 110 69.82 -65.61 -58.84
CA VAL A 110 68.90 -65.69 -57.69
C VAL A 110 68.14 -67.02 -57.68
N GLU A 111 67.81 -67.59 -58.82
CA GLU A 111 67.20 -68.92 -58.91
C GLU A 111 68.14 -70.02 -58.40
N ILE A 112 69.42 -69.99 -58.79
CA ILE A 112 70.43 -70.93 -58.30
C ILE A 112 70.62 -70.79 -56.79
N LEU A 113 70.74 -69.55 -56.27
CA LEU A 113 70.89 -69.29 -54.84
C LEU A 113 69.65 -69.70 -54.02
N SER A 114 68.43 -69.45 -54.53
CA SER A 114 67.19 -69.82 -53.84
C SER A 114 66.92 -71.33 -53.85
N ARG A 115 67.33 -72.05 -54.91
CA ARG A 115 67.32 -73.52 -54.95
C ARG A 115 68.34 -74.10 -53.96
N SER A 116 69.57 -73.58 -53.93
CA SER A 116 70.62 -74.00 -52.99
C SER A 116 70.19 -73.79 -51.51
N ALA A 117 69.48 -72.71 -51.22
CA ALA A 117 68.97 -72.43 -49.86
C ALA A 117 67.81 -73.34 -49.40
N ARG A 118 66.96 -73.84 -50.31
CA ARG A 118 65.77 -74.64 -49.97
C ARG A 118 66.06 -76.14 -49.83
N SER A 119 67.11 -76.64 -50.46
CA SER A 119 67.48 -78.06 -50.42
C SER A 119 68.87 -78.24 -49.82
N ARG A 120 68.95 -78.43 -48.50
CA ARG A 120 70.20 -78.73 -47.79
C ARG A 120 70.79 -80.12 -48.08
N ASP A 121 70.10 -80.98 -48.83
CA ASP A 121 70.38 -82.42 -48.93
C ASP A 121 70.37 -83.01 -50.37
N ARG A 122 70.57 -82.21 -51.42
CA ARG A 122 70.76 -82.73 -52.79
C ARG A 122 72.02 -82.18 -53.43
N ALA A 123 72.84 -83.08 -53.99
CA ALA A 123 74.02 -82.75 -54.77
C ALA A 123 73.64 -81.82 -55.94
N GLU A 124 74.28 -80.65 -56.01
CA GLU A 124 74.02 -79.66 -57.05
C GLU A 124 74.45 -80.18 -58.44
N PRO A 125 73.63 -80.04 -59.49
CA PRO A 125 73.98 -80.48 -60.85
C PRO A 125 74.90 -79.51 -61.61
N PHE A 126 75.49 -78.50 -60.94
CA PHE A 126 76.27 -77.43 -61.59
C PHE A 126 77.71 -77.40 -61.10
N SER A 127 78.65 -77.05 -61.98
CA SER A 127 80.05 -76.96 -61.59
C SER A 127 80.30 -75.70 -60.73
N PRO A 128 81.02 -75.82 -59.60
CA PRO A 128 81.21 -74.71 -58.67
C PRO A 128 81.97 -73.53 -59.26
N ALA A 129 82.81 -73.76 -60.29
CA ALA A 129 83.51 -72.70 -61.01
C ALA A 129 82.57 -71.87 -61.90
N LEU A 130 81.55 -72.50 -62.51
CA LEU A 130 80.57 -71.82 -63.38
C LEU A 130 79.64 -70.94 -62.56
N VAL A 131 79.16 -71.46 -61.42
CA VAL A 131 78.33 -70.70 -60.46
C VAL A 131 79.11 -69.50 -59.93
N HIS A 132 80.38 -69.66 -59.58
CA HIS A 132 81.20 -68.55 -59.08
C HIS A 132 81.39 -67.45 -60.12
N ARG A 133 81.65 -67.82 -61.40
CA ARG A 133 81.83 -66.85 -62.48
C ARG A 133 80.51 -66.16 -62.85
N LEU A 134 79.38 -66.87 -62.83
CA LEU A 134 78.06 -66.30 -63.05
C LEU A 134 77.67 -65.32 -61.92
N LEU A 135 77.95 -65.67 -60.66
CA LEU A 135 77.73 -64.75 -59.53
C LEU A 135 78.63 -63.51 -59.61
N ALA A 136 79.90 -63.66 -59.99
CA ALA A 136 80.83 -62.55 -60.15
C ALA A 136 80.42 -61.61 -61.31
N ASP A 137 79.96 -62.17 -62.43
CA ASP A 137 79.48 -61.41 -63.60
C ASP A 137 78.15 -60.71 -63.32
N ALA A 138 77.20 -61.40 -62.68
CA ALA A 138 75.94 -60.81 -62.22
C ALA A 138 76.17 -59.66 -61.22
N LEU A 139 77.15 -59.79 -60.32
CA LEU A 139 77.54 -58.73 -59.39
C LEU A 139 78.17 -57.52 -60.09
N ALA A 140 79.08 -57.76 -61.06
CA ALA A 140 79.74 -56.71 -61.80
C ALA A 140 78.70 -55.84 -62.53
N GLN A 141 77.71 -56.47 -63.17
CA GLN A 141 76.62 -55.75 -63.84
C GLN A 141 75.65 -55.09 -62.85
N CYS A 142 75.28 -55.75 -61.76
CA CYS A 142 74.40 -55.17 -60.73
C CYS A 142 75.00 -53.91 -60.08
N SER A 143 76.32 -53.84 -59.96
CA SER A 143 77.02 -52.66 -59.39
C SER A 143 76.86 -51.40 -60.24
N THR A 144 76.53 -51.54 -61.53
CA THR A 144 76.27 -50.44 -62.45
C THR A 144 74.81 -49.96 -62.46
N VAL A 145 73.90 -50.74 -61.85
CA VAL A 145 72.48 -50.41 -61.77
C VAL A 145 72.22 -49.50 -60.57
N SER A 146 71.82 -48.26 -60.85
CA SER A 146 71.45 -47.32 -59.80
C SER A 146 70.09 -47.67 -59.18
N ALA A 147 69.97 -47.66 -57.86
CA ALA A 147 68.70 -47.92 -57.17
C ALA A 147 67.59 -46.88 -57.49
N GLU A 148 67.92 -45.82 -58.22
CA GLU A 148 67.03 -44.74 -58.61
C GLU A 148 66.29 -45.01 -59.92
N SER A 149 66.84 -45.85 -60.82
CA SER A 149 66.20 -46.25 -62.07
C SER A 149 65.04 -47.22 -61.84
N VAL A 150 65.18 -48.15 -60.89
CA VAL A 150 64.12 -49.12 -60.55
C VAL A 150 62.93 -48.46 -59.84
N LEU A 151 63.18 -47.49 -58.94
CA LEU A 151 62.16 -46.73 -58.20
C LEU A 151 62.63 -45.30 -57.87
N PRO A 152 62.11 -44.27 -58.59
CA PRO A 152 62.47 -42.87 -58.35
C PRO A 152 62.14 -42.43 -56.92
N THR A 153 63.10 -41.82 -56.23
CA THR A 153 62.96 -41.25 -54.88
C THR A 153 61.80 -40.26 -54.79
N ARG A 154 61.55 -39.49 -55.86
CA ARG A 154 60.41 -38.56 -55.99
C ARG A 154 59.04 -39.24 -55.81
N ARG A 155 58.86 -40.45 -56.37
CA ARG A 155 57.59 -41.20 -56.25
C ARG A 155 57.37 -41.73 -54.84
N LEU A 156 58.45 -42.06 -54.12
CA LEU A 156 58.39 -42.48 -52.72
C LEU A 156 58.01 -41.32 -51.80
N ARG A 157 58.63 -40.14 -52.00
CA ARG A 157 58.29 -38.90 -51.26
C ARG A 157 56.86 -38.45 -51.52
N LEU A 158 56.38 -38.50 -52.77
CA LEU A 158 54.98 -38.19 -53.09
C LEU A 158 54.00 -39.13 -52.38
N ARG A 159 54.31 -40.43 -52.31
CA ARG A 159 53.50 -41.41 -51.58
C ARG A 159 53.53 -41.19 -50.07
N ALA A 160 54.69 -40.84 -49.51
CA ALA A 160 54.79 -40.46 -48.10
C ALA A 160 53.97 -39.20 -47.78
N LEU A 161 53.98 -38.21 -48.68
CA LEU A 161 53.14 -37.02 -48.54
C LEU A 161 51.64 -37.36 -48.59
N LEU A 162 51.22 -38.28 -49.47
CA LEU A 162 49.83 -38.75 -49.55
C LEU A 162 49.38 -39.55 -48.31
N VAL A 163 50.30 -40.10 -47.51
CA VAL A 163 50.00 -40.71 -46.21
C VAL A 163 49.80 -39.62 -45.14
N VAL A 164 50.67 -38.62 -45.12
CA VAL A 164 50.67 -37.58 -44.09
C VAL A 164 49.55 -36.55 -44.29
N ALA A 165 49.26 -36.16 -45.54
CA ALA A 165 48.25 -35.16 -45.87
C ALA A 165 46.84 -35.43 -45.29
N PRO A 166 46.23 -36.63 -45.45
CA PRO A 166 44.90 -36.90 -44.88
C PRO A 166 44.91 -36.91 -43.34
N ILE A 167 46.00 -37.34 -42.71
CA ILE A 167 46.14 -37.29 -41.24
C ILE A 167 46.15 -35.84 -40.77
N LEU A 168 46.96 -34.99 -41.42
CA LEU A 168 47.10 -33.59 -41.07
C LEU A 168 45.80 -32.82 -41.32
N LEU A 169 45.11 -33.10 -42.42
CA LEU A 169 43.77 -32.56 -42.72
C LEU A 169 42.75 -32.98 -41.65
N PHE A 170 42.76 -34.25 -41.21
CA PHE A 170 41.87 -34.73 -40.16
C PHE A 170 42.13 -34.02 -38.83
N VAL A 171 43.40 -33.87 -38.42
CA VAL A 171 43.78 -33.14 -37.22
C VAL A 171 43.35 -31.67 -37.30
N LEU A 172 43.54 -31.02 -38.46
CA LEU A 172 43.09 -29.64 -38.69
C LEU A 172 41.56 -29.51 -38.58
N LEU A 173 40.79 -30.44 -39.15
CA LEU A 173 39.34 -30.48 -39.02
C LEU A 173 38.89 -30.73 -37.57
N LEU A 174 39.67 -31.44 -36.77
CA LEU A 174 39.36 -31.68 -35.36
C LEU A 174 39.60 -30.41 -34.52
N VAL A 175 40.67 -29.66 -34.79
CA VAL A 175 41.06 -28.44 -34.05
C VAL A 175 40.28 -27.20 -34.52
N MET A 176 40.10 -27.01 -35.83
CA MET A 176 39.51 -25.80 -36.42
C MET A 176 38.18 -26.06 -37.16
N GLY A 177 37.73 -27.29 -37.28
CA GLY A 177 36.53 -27.63 -38.04
C GLY A 177 35.20 -27.32 -37.33
N PRO A 178 34.08 -27.52 -38.04
CA PRO A 178 32.74 -27.17 -37.58
C PRO A 178 32.32 -27.99 -36.34
N GLY A 179 31.72 -27.30 -35.36
CA GLY A 179 31.29 -27.88 -34.07
C GLY A 179 30.55 -29.22 -34.13
N PRO A 180 29.60 -29.44 -35.08
CA PRO A 180 28.91 -30.72 -35.22
C PRO A 180 29.84 -31.91 -35.44
N LEU A 181 30.94 -31.76 -36.20
CA LEU A 181 31.89 -32.85 -36.44
C LEU A 181 32.58 -33.29 -35.14
N ARG A 182 33.01 -32.32 -34.32
CA ARG A 182 33.68 -32.58 -33.03
C ARG A 182 32.74 -33.28 -32.06
N THR A 183 31.52 -32.75 -31.89
CA THR A 183 30.51 -33.33 -31.01
C THR A 183 30.08 -34.73 -31.48
N GLY A 184 29.98 -34.96 -32.79
CA GLY A 184 29.67 -36.27 -33.36
C GLY A 184 30.75 -37.33 -33.10
N LEU A 185 32.04 -36.97 -33.25
CA LEU A 185 33.17 -37.85 -32.96
C LEU A 185 33.30 -38.18 -31.46
N GLU A 186 33.10 -37.18 -30.59
CA GLU A 186 33.07 -37.38 -29.13
C GLU A 186 31.98 -38.38 -28.74
N ARG A 187 30.76 -38.23 -29.26
CA ARG A 187 29.64 -39.16 -29.02
C ARG A 187 29.94 -40.57 -29.51
N LEU A 188 30.60 -40.72 -30.65
CA LEU A 188 30.83 -42.01 -31.27
C LEU A 188 31.92 -42.82 -30.55
N TYR A 189 33.03 -42.18 -30.16
CA TYR A 189 34.25 -42.86 -29.70
C TYR A 189 34.61 -42.68 -28.21
N LEU A 190 34.04 -41.71 -27.49
CA LEU A 190 34.19 -41.59 -26.04
C LEU A 190 32.89 -42.01 -25.33
N PRO A 191 32.67 -43.30 -25.07
CA PRO A 191 31.46 -43.77 -24.39
C PRO A 191 31.33 -43.27 -22.94
N TRP A 192 32.44 -42.82 -22.33
CA TRP A 192 32.51 -42.48 -20.90
C TRP A 192 32.92 -41.01 -20.66
N GLY A 193 33.00 -40.20 -21.73
CA GLY A 193 33.33 -38.78 -21.64
C GLY A 193 32.11 -37.97 -21.21
N LEU A 194 32.20 -37.32 -20.04
CA LEU A 194 31.24 -36.37 -19.49
C LEU A 194 30.96 -35.23 -20.48
N ALA A 195 29.89 -35.35 -21.27
CA ALA A 195 29.22 -34.22 -21.87
C ALA A 195 27.75 -34.57 -22.06
N SER A 196 26.95 -34.31 -21.02
CA SER A 196 25.56 -33.92 -21.22
C SER A 196 25.51 -32.93 -22.39
N PRO A 197 24.54 -33.03 -23.31
CA PRO A 197 24.48 -32.16 -24.47
C PRO A 197 24.56 -30.71 -24.00
N SER A 198 25.48 -29.93 -24.60
CA SER A 198 25.92 -28.59 -24.17
C SER A 198 24.83 -27.51 -24.23
N ASN A 199 23.57 -27.91 -24.31
CA ASN A 199 22.39 -27.04 -24.34
C ASN A 199 21.39 -27.34 -23.21
N LEU A 200 21.58 -28.37 -22.38
CA LEU A 200 20.68 -28.63 -21.25
C LEU A 200 21.16 -27.91 -20.00
N ALA A 201 20.38 -26.92 -19.52
CA ALA A 201 20.71 -26.16 -18.33
C ALA A 201 19.49 -26.00 -17.42
N ILE A 202 19.72 -25.89 -16.11
CA ILE A 202 18.69 -25.57 -15.13
C ILE A 202 19.01 -24.16 -14.62
N ARG A 203 18.13 -23.19 -14.90
CA ARG A 203 18.24 -21.85 -14.34
C ARG A 203 17.51 -21.81 -13.01
N VAL A 204 18.21 -21.43 -11.95
CA VAL A 204 17.65 -21.36 -10.60
C VAL A 204 17.57 -19.90 -10.16
N HIS A 205 16.45 -19.50 -9.58
CA HIS A 205 16.23 -18.18 -8.99
C HIS A 205 15.78 -18.37 -7.53
N PRO A 206 16.32 -17.62 -6.54
CA PRO A 206 17.23 -16.47 -6.69
C PRO A 206 18.71 -16.81 -6.96
N GLY A 207 19.15 -18.06 -6.74
CA GLY A 207 20.57 -18.42 -6.83
C GLY A 207 21.26 -18.13 -5.51
N ASP A 208 22.34 -17.35 -5.52
CA ASP A 208 22.96 -16.86 -4.28
C ASP A 208 22.17 -15.66 -3.75
N ALA A 209 21.65 -15.77 -2.53
CA ALA A 209 20.82 -14.73 -1.94
C ALA A 209 21.04 -14.61 -0.43
N ARG A 210 20.81 -13.41 0.09
CA ARG A 210 20.80 -13.12 1.53
C ARG A 210 19.38 -12.95 1.99
N ILE A 211 18.95 -13.76 2.94
CA ILE A 211 17.57 -13.75 3.44
C ILE A 211 17.55 -13.45 4.94
N PRO A 212 16.51 -12.76 5.45
CA PRO A 212 16.34 -12.56 6.88
C PRO A 212 16.07 -13.89 7.60
N ARG A 213 16.55 -14.02 8.83
CA ARG A 213 16.25 -15.19 9.67
C ARG A 213 14.75 -15.37 9.87
N GLY A 214 14.27 -16.59 9.63
CA GLY A 214 12.89 -17.02 9.84
C GLY A 214 11.90 -16.63 8.74
N LEU A 215 12.38 -16.17 7.58
CA LEU A 215 11.54 -15.89 6.41
C LEU A 215 11.44 -17.12 5.50
N ASP A 216 10.33 -17.23 4.76
CA ASP A 216 10.11 -18.29 3.77
C ASP A 216 10.74 -17.89 2.43
N GLN A 217 11.54 -18.77 1.83
CA GLN A 217 12.19 -18.52 0.54
C GLN A 217 11.68 -19.49 -0.53
N GLU A 218 11.06 -18.96 -1.58
CA GLU A 218 10.71 -19.75 -2.76
C GLU A 218 11.93 -19.90 -3.68
N VAL A 219 12.24 -21.15 -4.04
CA VAL A 219 13.26 -21.51 -5.03
C VAL A 219 12.56 -21.95 -6.31
N THR A 220 12.82 -21.23 -7.40
CA THR A 220 12.28 -21.54 -8.72
C THR A 220 13.36 -22.13 -9.62
N ALA A 221 13.07 -23.26 -10.25
CA ALA A 221 13.92 -23.93 -11.21
C ALA A 221 13.25 -23.97 -12.59
N THR A 222 13.89 -23.38 -13.59
CA THR A 222 13.45 -23.36 -14.99
C THR A 222 14.34 -24.26 -15.83
N LEU A 223 13.75 -25.28 -16.46
CA LEU A 223 14.46 -26.22 -17.34
C LEU A 223 14.65 -25.59 -18.72
N GLN A 224 15.88 -25.59 -19.22
CA GLN A 224 16.21 -25.06 -20.55
C GLN A 224 16.53 -26.19 -21.51
N ASN A 225 15.78 -26.27 -22.61
CA ASN A 225 15.96 -27.22 -23.72
C ASN A 225 15.71 -28.70 -23.37
N PHE A 226 15.06 -28.99 -22.24
CA PHE A 226 14.51 -30.31 -21.92
C PHE A 226 13.28 -30.21 -21.02
N ASP A 227 12.51 -31.31 -21.00
CA ASP A 227 11.36 -31.53 -20.14
C ASP A 227 11.66 -32.67 -19.16
N ALA A 228 11.14 -32.58 -17.93
CA ALA A 228 11.25 -33.63 -16.92
C ALA A 228 9.97 -33.69 -16.08
N ASP A 229 9.49 -34.89 -15.77
CA ASP A 229 8.26 -35.10 -15.00
C ASP A 229 8.48 -34.89 -13.49
N SER A 230 9.74 -34.97 -13.04
CA SER A 230 10.14 -34.70 -11.67
C SER A 230 11.45 -33.92 -11.62
N VAL A 231 11.47 -32.90 -10.78
CA VAL A 231 12.65 -32.10 -10.43
C VAL A 231 12.83 -32.18 -8.93
N ARG A 232 14.06 -32.42 -8.47
CA ARG A 232 14.39 -32.53 -7.04
C ARG A 232 15.27 -31.37 -6.62
N LEU A 233 14.88 -30.68 -5.56
CA LEU A 233 15.72 -29.75 -4.82
C LEU A 233 16.53 -30.56 -3.81
N VAL A 234 17.85 -30.39 -3.83
CA VAL A 234 18.74 -31.01 -2.86
C VAL A 234 19.39 -29.89 -2.06
N PHE A 235 19.17 -29.88 -0.76
CA PHE A 235 19.72 -28.83 0.11
C PHE A 235 20.29 -29.40 1.40
N ARG A 236 21.22 -28.66 2.01
CA ARG A 236 21.77 -28.94 3.33
C ARG A 236 21.81 -27.64 4.14
N SER A 237 21.44 -27.73 5.40
CA SER A 237 21.60 -26.61 6.32
C SER A 237 23.02 -26.60 6.90
N GLU A 238 23.48 -25.42 7.30
CA GLU A 238 24.74 -25.24 7.99
C GLU A 238 24.76 -26.04 9.31
N GLY A 239 25.65 -27.04 9.37
CA GLY A 239 25.79 -27.99 10.48
C GLY A 239 25.26 -29.40 10.20
N ASP A 240 24.52 -29.61 9.10
CA ASP A 240 24.05 -30.95 8.70
C ASP A 240 25.09 -31.66 7.82
N ALA A 241 25.38 -32.93 8.13
CA ALA A 241 26.34 -33.74 7.38
C ALA A 241 25.75 -34.31 6.07
N HIS A 242 24.42 -34.42 5.98
CA HIS A 242 23.73 -35.11 4.88
C HIS A 242 22.88 -34.13 4.07
N TRP A 243 22.86 -34.34 2.75
CA TRP A 243 21.98 -33.62 1.84
C TRP A 243 20.58 -34.21 1.90
N GLN A 244 19.57 -33.34 1.96
CA GLN A 244 18.16 -33.72 1.97
C GLN A 244 17.58 -33.49 0.57
N GLU A 245 16.91 -34.50 0.02
CA GLU A 245 16.28 -34.43 -1.29
C GLU A 245 14.77 -34.25 -1.15
N HIS A 246 14.22 -33.21 -1.79
CA HIS A 246 12.80 -32.93 -1.80
C HIS A 246 12.28 -32.76 -3.24
N PRO A 247 11.12 -33.34 -3.58
CA PRO A 247 10.49 -33.10 -4.88
C PRO A 247 9.98 -31.65 -4.96
N MET A 248 10.21 -31.00 -6.09
CA MET A 248 9.66 -29.67 -6.40
C MET A 248 8.29 -29.81 -7.07
N ASN A 249 7.40 -28.84 -6.82
CA ASN A 249 6.07 -28.80 -7.43
C ASN A 249 6.14 -28.15 -8.81
N ALA A 250 5.48 -28.74 -9.81
CA ALA A 250 5.37 -28.14 -11.14
C ALA A 250 4.37 -26.97 -11.11
N SER A 251 4.81 -25.78 -11.51
CA SER A 251 3.97 -24.58 -11.60
C SER A 251 3.51 -24.32 -13.03
N GLU A 252 4.42 -24.44 -14.00
CA GLU A 252 4.19 -24.23 -15.44
C GLU A 252 5.00 -25.27 -16.22
N PRO A 253 4.76 -25.47 -17.53
CA PRO A 253 5.63 -26.29 -18.36
C PRO A 253 7.09 -25.83 -18.22
N ARG A 254 7.98 -26.71 -17.75
CA ARG A 254 9.41 -26.46 -17.49
C ARG A 254 9.73 -25.57 -16.28
N VAL A 255 8.76 -25.19 -15.45
CA VAL A 255 9.00 -24.37 -14.24
C VAL A 255 8.55 -25.11 -12.99
N PHE A 256 9.47 -25.28 -12.05
CA PHE A 256 9.25 -25.96 -10.79
C PHE A 256 9.55 -25.04 -9.62
N ARG A 257 8.73 -25.10 -8.58
CA ARG A 257 8.85 -24.26 -7.38
C ARG A 257 8.93 -25.13 -6.13
N PHE A 258 9.72 -24.67 -5.16
CA PHE A 258 9.79 -25.26 -3.84
C PHE A 258 9.91 -24.15 -2.80
N LEU A 259 9.11 -24.24 -1.73
CA LEU A 259 9.11 -23.26 -0.64
C LEU A 259 9.96 -23.80 0.52
N LEU A 260 11.09 -23.14 0.79
CA LEU A 260 11.86 -23.33 2.00
C LEU A 260 11.21 -22.50 3.11
N ALA A 261 10.40 -23.12 3.96
CA ALA A 261 9.72 -22.43 5.05
C ALA A 261 10.67 -22.18 6.23
N ASN A 262 10.53 -21.01 6.87
CA ASN A 262 11.16 -20.63 8.12
C ASN A 262 12.67 -20.89 8.17
N VAL A 263 13.43 -20.30 7.25
CA VAL A 263 14.87 -20.57 7.13
C VAL A 263 15.65 -19.92 8.28
N GLN A 264 16.20 -20.74 9.18
CA GLN A 264 16.89 -20.29 10.41
C GLN A 264 18.42 -20.21 10.28
N ARG A 265 19.01 -21.02 9.40
CA ARG A 265 20.47 -21.13 9.20
C ARG A 265 20.80 -21.05 7.72
N SER A 266 22.05 -20.75 7.38
CA SER A 266 22.48 -20.73 5.97
C SER A 266 22.22 -22.08 5.32
N ILE A 267 21.73 -22.08 4.08
CA ILE A 267 21.41 -23.30 3.33
C ILE A 267 22.26 -23.31 2.06
N GLU A 268 22.93 -24.42 1.80
CA GLU A 268 23.50 -24.69 0.48
C GLU A 268 22.55 -25.60 -0.29
N TYR A 269 22.28 -25.28 -1.55
CA TYR A 269 21.31 -26.01 -2.33
C TYR A 269 21.66 -26.10 -3.81
N TYR A 270 21.20 -27.15 -4.47
CA TYR A 270 21.24 -27.31 -5.92
C TYR A 270 20.01 -28.07 -6.39
N VAL A 271 19.70 -27.93 -7.67
CA VAL A 271 18.55 -28.58 -8.30
C VAL A 271 19.02 -29.66 -9.26
N THR A 272 18.33 -30.80 -9.23
CA THR A 272 18.59 -31.94 -10.12
C THR A 272 17.35 -32.31 -10.90
N ALA A 273 17.52 -32.54 -12.20
CA ALA A 273 16.48 -33.04 -13.08
C ALA A 273 17.09 -34.05 -14.06
N ARG A 274 16.59 -35.30 -14.05
CA ARG A 274 17.17 -36.43 -14.81
C ARG A 274 18.68 -36.57 -14.56
N ALA A 275 19.52 -36.27 -15.56
CA ALA A 275 20.98 -36.35 -15.50
C ALA A 275 21.66 -34.96 -15.49
N VAL A 276 20.89 -33.88 -15.32
CA VAL A 276 21.38 -32.50 -15.30
C VAL A 276 21.33 -31.96 -13.88
N ARG A 277 22.44 -31.35 -13.43
CA ARG A 277 22.59 -30.74 -12.10
C ARG A 277 22.92 -29.26 -12.27
N SER A 278 22.26 -28.40 -11.51
CA SER A 278 22.57 -26.97 -11.44
C SER A 278 23.88 -26.71 -10.66
N PRO A 279 24.48 -25.51 -10.77
CA PRO A 279 25.46 -25.05 -9.79
C PRO A 279 24.91 -25.14 -8.36
N THR A 280 25.81 -25.21 -7.37
CA THR A 280 25.45 -25.11 -5.95
C THR A 280 25.38 -23.64 -5.59
N PHE A 281 24.27 -23.25 -4.96
CA PHE A 281 23.97 -21.91 -4.52
C PHE A 281 23.94 -21.86 -2.99
N ARG A 282 24.18 -20.67 -2.44
CA ARG A 282 24.14 -20.43 -0.99
C ARG A 282 23.11 -19.38 -0.63
N LEU A 283 22.15 -19.76 0.21
CA LEU A 283 21.29 -18.85 0.95
C LEU A 283 21.99 -18.49 2.26
N GLU A 284 22.48 -17.27 2.37
CA GLU A 284 23.09 -16.76 3.59
C GLU A 284 22.00 -16.12 4.47
N VAL A 285 21.83 -16.62 5.69
CA VAL A 285 20.86 -16.06 6.63
C VAL A 285 21.51 -14.89 7.37
N VAL A 286 20.93 -13.70 7.23
CA VAL A 286 21.41 -12.48 7.87
C VAL A 286 20.39 -12.02 8.91
N ASP A 287 20.86 -11.67 10.11
CA ASP A 287 20.03 -11.01 11.10
C ASP A 287 19.82 -9.55 10.71
N TRP A 288 18.70 -9.26 10.04
CA TRP A 288 18.30 -7.90 9.72
C TRP A 288 17.82 -7.17 10.98
N PRO A 289 18.39 -6.00 11.32
CA PRO A 289 17.92 -5.19 12.43
C PRO A 289 16.44 -4.81 12.28
N ARG A 290 15.61 -5.23 13.23
CA ARG A 290 14.19 -4.88 13.33
C ARG A 290 13.94 -4.04 14.56
N VAL A 291 12.84 -3.28 14.53
CA VAL A 291 12.32 -2.59 15.71
C VAL A 291 11.79 -3.64 16.67
N SER A 292 12.48 -3.77 17.80
CA SER A 292 12.14 -4.70 18.89
C SER A 292 11.11 -4.11 19.85
N ARG A 293 11.18 -2.79 20.10
CA ARG A 293 10.29 -2.04 20.96
C ARG A 293 10.18 -0.60 20.48
N LEU A 294 9.00 -0.01 20.61
CA LEU A 294 8.80 1.42 20.51
C LEU A 294 8.45 1.98 21.88
N GLU A 295 9.06 3.10 22.22
CA GLU A 295 8.71 3.88 23.40
C GLU A 295 8.23 5.26 22.94
N LEU A 296 7.03 5.63 23.37
CA LEU A 296 6.39 6.90 23.04
C LEU A 296 6.37 7.77 24.29
N LEU A 297 7.02 8.94 24.23
CA LEU A 297 6.94 9.95 25.27
C LEU A 297 6.05 11.10 24.78
N TYR A 298 4.88 11.23 25.38
CA TYR A 298 3.91 12.29 25.13
C TYR A 298 4.23 13.49 25.99
N VAL A 299 4.48 14.63 25.36
CA VAL A 299 4.58 15.95 26.00
C VAL A 299 3.39 16.77 25.52
N TYR A 300 2.37 16.85 26.37
CA TYR A 300 1.14 17.56 26.08
C TYR A 300 1.37 19.08 26.02
N PRO A 301 0.53 19.83 25.28
CA PRO A 301 0.59 21.29 25.26
C PRO A 301 0.45 21.88 26.67
N ALA A 302 1.17 22.97 26.93
CA ALA A 302 1.23 23.58 28.26
C ALA A 302 -0.15 23.96 28.84
N TYR A 303 -1.11 24.34 27.98
CA TYR A 303 -2.46 24.74 28.39
C TYR A 303 -3.26 23.58 29.02
N THR A 304 -2.96 22.32 28.66
CA THR A 304 -3.66 21.15 29.19
C THR A 304 -3.31 20.86 30.65
N GLY A 305 -2.19 21.39 31.15
CA GLY A 305 -1.68 21.14 32.50
C GLY A 305 -1.33 19.67 32.79
N GLN A 306 -1.29 18.80 31.77
CA GLN A 306 -1.05 17.37 31.95
C GLN A 306 0.45 17.05 32.10
N PRO A 307 0.82 16.12 32.99
CA PRO A 307 2.20 15.63 33.06
C PRO A 307 2.54 14.83 31.81
N SER A 308 3.83 14.74 31.48
CA SER A 308 4.28 13.89 30.39
C SER A 308 3.94 12.43 30.67
N ARG A 309 3.52 11.71 29.61
CA ARG A 309 3.14 10.30 29.71
C ARG A 309 4.08 9.46 28.86
N LYS A 310 4.66 8.42 29.46
CA LYS A 310 5.46 7.42 28.73
C LYS A 310 4.58 6.19 28.48
N VAL A 311 4.56 5.71 27.24
CA VAL A 311 3.92 4.46 26.84
C VAL A 311 5.00 3.58 26.21
N GLU A 312 5.10 2.35 26.66
CA GLU A 312 6.06 1.37 26.16
C GLU A 312 5.31 0.30 25.34
N ASP A 313 5.96 -0.17 24.29
CA ASP A 313 5.49 -1.25 23.41
C ASP A 313 4.19 -0.93 22.66
N ASP A 314 3.95 0.36 22.41
CA ASP A 314 2.89 0.85 21.55
C ASP A 314 3.50 1.69 20.43
N GLY A 315 2.95 1.57 19.23
CA GLY A 315 3.36 2.36 18.07
C GLY A 315 2.25 3.27 17.57
N ASP A 316 1.00 3.02 17.95
CA ASP A 316 -0.11 3.89 17.57
C ASP A 316 -0.13 5.13 18.48
N ILE A 317 -0.23 6.30 17.85
CA ILE A 317 -0.17 7.59 18.53
C ILE A 317 -1.56 8.19 18.54
N VAL A 318 -2.19 8.27 19.72
CA VAL A 318 -3.47 8.96 19.92
C VAL A 318 -3.24 10.13 20.86
N ALA A 319 -3.33 11.35 20.33
CA ALA A 319 -3.07 12.55 21.13
C ALA A 319 -3.80 13.79 20.61
N LEU A 320 -3.97 14.78 21.48
CA LEU A 320 -4.46 16.10 21.10
C LEU A 320 -3.54 16.77 20.10
N LYS A 321 -4.13 17.51 19.17
CA LYS A 321 -3.38 18.39 18.25
C LYS A 321 -2.48 19.35 19.04
N GLY A 322 -1.23 19.48 18.60
CA GLY A 322 -0.19 20.23 19.30
C GLY A 322 0.64 19.42 20.30
N THR A 323 0.26 18.17 20.60
CA THR A 323 1.06 17.27 21.45
C THR A 323 2.36 16.91 20.74
N ARG A 324 3.48 17.01 21.46
CA ARG A 324 4.79 16.59 20.97
C ARG A 324 5.05 15.17 21.44
N VAL A 325 5.16 14.23 20.50
CA VAL A 325 5.42 12.83 20.78
C VAL A 325 6.84 12.50 20.36
N THR A 326 7.66 12.09 21.33
CA THR A 326 9.01 11.63 21.08
C THR A 326 9.00 10.11 20.97
N VAL A 327 9.23 9.62 19.75
CA VAL A 327 9.27 8.21 19.41
C VAL A 327 10.70 7.71 19.54
N THR A 328 10.92 6.72 20.41
CA THR A 328 12.20 6.03 20.56
C THR A 328 12.06 4.60 20.08
N ALA A 329 12.72 4.28 18.97
CA ALA A 329 12.77 2.94 18.39
C ALA A 329 14.01 2.20 18.90
N GLN A 330 13.80 1.06 19.55
CA GLN A 330 14.87 0.17 20.01
C GLN A 330 15.03 -0.97 19.02
N LEU A 331 16.22 -1.09 18.42
CA LEU A 331 16.54 -2.10 17.41
C LEU A 331 17.28 -3.29 18.04
N ASN A 332 17.03 -4.50 17.51
CA ASN A 332 17.75 -5.72 17.91
C ASN A 332 19.14 -5.87 17.25
N GLY A 333 19.59 -4.88 16.49
CA GLY A 333 20.88 -4.89 15.78
C GLY A 333 21.39 -3.48 15.48
N ARG A 334 22.61 -3.39 14.93
CA ARG A 334 23.28 -2.11 14.62
C ARG A 334 22.95 -1.65 13.21
N VAL A 335 22.59 -0.38 13.06
CA VAL A 335 22.25 0.26 11.77
C VAL A 335 23.05 1.56 11.61
N ARG A 336 23.22 2.03 10.37
CA ARG A 336 23.89 3.31 10.08
C ARG A 336 22.97 4.51 10.33
N GLY A 337 21.67 4.33 10.17
CA GLY A 337 20.67 5.37 10.38
C GLY A 337 19.26 4.80 10.37
N ALA A 338 18.33 5.58 10.91
CA ALA A 338 16.91 5.27 10.95
C ALA A 338 16.09 6.52 10.61
N TRP A 339 14.94 6.33 9.97
CA TRP A 339 14.01 7.38 9.58
C TRP A 339 12.58 6.94 9.91
N LEU A 340 11.76 7.88 10.35
CA LEU A 340 10.31 7.74 10.34
C LEU A 340 9.82 8.21 8.99
N VAL A 341 9.10 7.35 8.27
CA VAL A 341 8.53 7.66 6.96
C VAL A 341 7.02 7.68 7.07
N PHE A 342 6.42 8.76 6.60
CA PHE A 342 4.99 8.99 6.62
C PHE A 342 4.35 8.60 5.27
N ASP A 343 3.04 8.45 5.27
CA ASP A 343 2.25 8.09 4.08
C ASP A 343 2.26 9.16 2.98
N ASP A 344 2.47 10.43 3.33
CA ASP A 344 2.70 11.51 2.37
C ASP A 344 4.10 11.50 1.72
N GLY A 345 4.93 10.50 2.05
CA GLY A 345 6.28 10.33 1.54
C GLY A 345 7.32 11.21 2.24
N THR A 346 6.91 12.04 3.21
CA THR A 346 7.85 12.78 4.03
C THR A 346 8.63 11.81 4.93
N SER A 347 9.89 12.15 5.20
CA SER A 347 10.74 11.36 6.09
C SER A 347 11.42 12.24 7.12
N LEU A 348 11.42 11.78 8.36
CA LEU A 348 12.05 12.43 9.50
C LEU A 348 13.21 11.57 9.98
N ALA A 349 14.43 12.10 9.88
CA ALA A 349 15.63 11.41 10.36
C ALA A 349 15.58 11.26 11.89
N MET A 350 15.85 10.04 12.36
CA MET A 350 15.95 9.76 13.79
C MET A 350 17.39 9.95 14.28
N THR A 351 17.53 10.57 15.44
CA THR A 351 18.84 10.77 16.09
C THR A 351 19.21 9.54 16.94
N PRO A 352 20.45 9.05 16.88
CA PRO A 352 20.87 7.94 17.72
C PRO A 352 20.88 8.36 19.20
N SER A 353 20.18 7.59 20.04
CA SER A 353 20.02 7.80 21.48
C SER A 353 20.54 6.58 22.26
N GLY A 354 21.75 6.11 21.92
CA GLY A 354 22.37 4.91 22.46
C GLY A 354 23.03 4.04 21.38
N THR A 355 23.35 2.77 21.70
CA THR A 355 24.04 1.86 20.76
C THR A 355 23.11 1.24 19.71
N SER A 356 21.82 1.10 20.02
CA SER A 356 20.80 0.51 19.12
C SER A 356 19.42 1.17 19.26
N SER A 357 19.37 2.37 19.83
CA SER A 357 18.16 3.16 20.03
C SER A 357 18.21 4.44 19.20
N PHE A 358 17.10 4.78 18.56
CA PHE A 358 16.96 5.97 17.73
C PHE A 358 15.72 6.74 18.14
N THR A 359 15.83 8.06 18.23
CA THR A 359 14.77 8.93 18.72
C THR A 359 14.44 10.03 17.72
N ALA A 360 13.16 10.29 17.52
CA ALA A 360 12.65 11.42 16.74
C ALA A 360 11.42 12.05 17.42
N SER A 361 11.22 13.35 17.21
CA SER A 361 10.08 14.09 17.78
C SER A 361 9.09 14.47 16.69
N ILE A 362 7.84 14.07 16.86
CA ILE A 362 6.72 14.38 15.98
C ILE A 362 5.81 15.40 16.70
N LEU A 363 5.32 16.39 15.95
CA LEU A 363 4.22 17.25 16.39
C LEU A 363 2.92 16.72 15.79
N VAL A 364 1.98 16.30 16.64
CA VAL A 364 0.68 15.77 16.19
C VAL A 364 -0.18 16.94 15.70
N SER A 365 -0.56 16.93 14.42
CA SER A 365 -1.36 18.01 13.80
C SER A 365 -2.52 17.47 12.94
N LYS A 366 -2.29 16.35 12.26
CA LYS A 366 -3.26 15.67 11.39
C LYS A 366 -3.16 14.16 11.60
N ASN A 367 -4.20 13.45 11.15
CA ASN A 367 -4.15 12.01 11.05
C ASN A 367 -3.12 11.60 10.00
N ALA A 368 -2.30 10.60 10.29
CA ALA A 368 -1.25 10.11 9.40
C ALA A 368 -0.92 8.64 9.70
N ARG A 369 -0.19 8.00 8.79
CA ARG A 369 0.44 6.70 9.05
C ARG A 369 1.94 6.84 8.97
N TYR A 370 2.66 6.07 9.78
CA TYR A 370 4.11 6.07 9.77
C TYR A 370 4.72 4.68 9.98
N HIS A 371 5.93 4.49 9.49
CA HIS A 371 6.74 3.30 9.76
C HIS A 371 8.22 3.68 9.88
N VAL A 372 9.01 2.83 10.52
CA VAL A 372 10.45 3.02 10.70
C VAL A 372 11.20 2.34 9.55
N ARG A 373 11.99 3.11 8.80
CA ARG A 373 12.97 2.58 7.84
C ARG A 373 14.37 2.66 8.42
N VAL A 374 15.19 1.65 8.16
CA VAL A 374 16.58 1.59 8.63
C VAL A 374 17.54 1.34 7.49
N GLN A 375 18.74 1.92 7.60
CA GLN A 375 19.86 1.65 6.71
C GLN A 375 20.79 0.65 7.41
N PRO A 376 20.82 -0.62 6.97
CA PRO A 376 21.75 -1.60 7.52
C PRO A 376 23.21 -1.21 7.22
N LEU A 377 24.15 -1.83 7.94
CA LEU A 377 25.59 -1.69 7.70
C LEU A 377 26.01 -2.12 6.29
N VAL A 378 25.28 -3.08 5.71
CA VAL A 378 25.45 -3.62 4.36
C VAL A 378 24.06 -3.87 3.78
N GLY A 379 23.78 -3.40 2.56
CA GLY A 379 22.47 -3.55 1.89
C GLY A 379 21.70 -2.24 1.72
N GLU A 380 20.50 -2.35 1.16
CA GLU A 380 19.60 -1.20 0.89
C GLU A 380 18.70 -0.86 2.09
N VAL A 381 18.07 0.33 2.06
CA VAL A 381 17.13 0.79 3.08
C VAL A 381 15.82 -0.01 3.00
N TYR A 382 15.40 -0.63 4.10
CA TYR A 382 14.13 -1.36 4.19
C TYR A 382 13.29 -0.90 5.40
N ALA A 383 12.01 -1.27 5.41
CA ALA A 383 11.10 -1.02 6.54
C ALA A 383 11.37 -2.05 7.65
N ALA A 384 11.79 -1.56 8.82
CA ALA A 384 12.13 -2.38 9.98
C ALA A 384 11.00 -2.51 11.01
N SER A 385 9.84 -1.88 10.75
CA SER A 385 8.63 -1.98 11.55
C SER A 385 7.40 -2.22 10.68
N ARG A 386 6.28 -2.59 11.31
CA ARG A 386 4.94 -2.47 10.72
C ARG A 386 4.55 -0.99 10.58
N GLU A 387 3.47 -0.73 9.87
CA GLU A 387 2.81 0.57 9.84
C GLU A 387 2.04 0.83 11.13
N TYR A 388 2.08 2.08 11.60
CA TYR A 388 1.38 2.58 12.77
C TYR A 388 0.54 3.80 12.40
N GLN A 389 -0.50 4.06 13.19
CA GLN A 389 -1.42 5.18 12.98
C GLN A 389 -1.17 6.33 13.95
N ILE A 390 -1.33 7.55 13.45
CA ILE A 390 -1.40 8.78 14.23
C ILE A 390 -2.84 9.29 14.12
N GLU A 391 -3.51 9.37 15.26
CA GLU A 391 -4.83 9.96 15.42
C GLU A 391 -4.72 11.28 16.20
N ALA A 392 -5.08 12.37 15.52
CA ALA A 392 -5.01 13.72 16.04
C ALA A 392 -6.39 14.14 16.56
N LEU A 393 -6.56 14.11 17.88
CA LEU A 393 -7.80 14.51 18.55
C LEU A 393 -7.95 16.03 18.59
N ASP A 394 -9.15 16.50 18.30
CA ASP A 394 -9.53 17.91 18.45
C ASP A 394 -9.92 18.22 19.90
N ASP A 395 -9.62 19.44 20.32
CA ASP A 395 -10.00 19.96 21.63
C ASP A 395 -11.47 20.38 21.64
N ALA A 396 -12.18 20.10 22.73
CA ALA A 396 -13.59 20.44 22.84
C ALA A 396 -13.72 21.90 23.32
N PRO A 397 -14.61 22.71 22.73
CA PRO A 397 -14.86 24.05 23.25
C PRO A 397 -15.57 23.97 24.62
N PRO A 398 -15.49 25.04 25.43
CA PRO A 398 -16.07 25.06 26.77
C PRO A 398 -17.60 24.95 26.71
N THR A 399 -18.22 24.46 27.77
CA THR A 399 -19.68 24.50 27.95
C THR A 399 -20.04 25.70 28.82
N ILE A 400 -21.08 26.45 28.43
CA ILE A 400 -21.52 27.64 29.16
C ILE A 400 -23.03 27.64 29.37
N ALA A 401 -23.45 28.01 30.58
CA ALA A 401 -24.86 28.18 30.94
C ALA A 401 -25.03 29.42 31.83
N ILE A 402 -26.15 30.12 31.67
CA ILE A 402 -26.56 31.19 32.58
C ILE A 402 -27.45 30.54 33.64
N GLU A 403 -26.96 30.44 34.88
CA GLU A 403 -27.67 29.78 35.97
C GLU A 403 -28.72 30.69 36.60
N LYS A 404 -28.43 31.99 36.69
CA LYS A 404 -29.37 32.99 37.21
C LYS A 404 -29.42 34.18 36.26
N PRO A 405 -30.61 34.67 35.90
CA PRO A 405 -31.91 34.04 36.13
C PRO A 405 -32.14 32.77 35.30
N GLY A 406 -31.34 32.54 34.24
CA GLY A 406 -31.48 31.37 33.35
C GLY A 406 -32.76 31.37 32.50
N ARG A 407 -33.47 32.49 32.48
CA ARG A 407 -34.72 32.72 31.74
C ARG A 407 -34.89 34.20 31.47
N ASP A 408 -35.79 34.52 30.54
CA ASP A 408 -36.21 35.89 30.33
C ASP A 408 -36.94 36.43 31.57
N MET A 409 -36.75 37.71 31.83
CA MET A 409 -37.34 38.37 32.98
C MET A 409 -38.03 39.66 32.58
N LYS A 410 -39.23 39.84 33.11
CA LYS A 410 -39.95 41.11 33.09
C LYS A 410 -39.48 41.92 34.29
N VAL A 411 -38.95 43.11 34.04
CA VAL A 411 -38.25 43.94 35.03
C VAL A 411 -38.80 45.36 35.05
N THR A 412 -38.62 46.06 36.16
CA THR A 412 -38.90 47.51 36.21
C THR A 412 -37.65 48.31 35.87
N ALA A 413 -37.81 49.56 35.42
CA ALA A 413 -36.69 50.41 34.99
C ALA A 413 -35.66 50.71 36.10
N ILE A 414 -35.99 50.47 37.37
CA ILE A 414 -35.11 50.70 38.54
C ILE A 414 -34.74 49.39 39.26
N GLN A 415 -35.05 48.23 38.69
CA GLN A 415 -34.78 46.95 39.33
C GLN A 415 -33.31 46.55 39.17
N GLU A 416 -32.75 45.91 40.19
CA GLU A 416 -31.45 45.25 40.09
C GLU A 416 -31.64 43.80 39.66
N VAL A 417 -30.92 43.38 38.61
CA VAL A 417 -30.98 42.00 38.11
C VAL A 417 -29.62 41.35 38.27
N PHE A 418 -29.54 40.39 39.19
CA PHE A 418 -28.34 39.60 39.40
C PHE A 418 -28.28 38.47 38.36
N THR A 419 -27.21 38.50 37.56
CA THR A 419 -26.94 37.51 36.51
C THR A 419 -25.68 36.73 36.83
N GLU A 420 -25.78 35.41 36.78
CA GLU A 420 -24.70 34.48 37.10
C GLU A 420 -24.56 33.47 35.96
N ALA A 421 -23.33 33.33 35.46
CA ALA A 421 -22.99 32.41 34.40
C ALA A 421 -21.88 31.45 34.85
N ARG A 422 -22.05 30.19 34.47
CA ARG A 422 -21.11 29.10 34.76
C ARG A 422 -20.52 28.59 33.45
N ALA A 423 -19.20 28.51 33.40
CA ALA A 423 -18.44 27.94 32.30
C ALA A 423 -17.61 26.75 32.80
N GLU A 424 -17.61 25.66 32.03
CA GLU A 424 -16.89 24.44 32.32
C GLU A 424 -16.11 23.96 31.11
N ASP A 425 -14.91 23.46 31.34
CA ASP A 425 -13.99 22.99 30.31
C ASP A 425 -13.12 21.84 30.86
N ASP A 426 -12.64 20.97 29.98
CA ASP A 426 -11.82 19.82 30.36
C ASP A 426 -10.37 20.20 30.71
N TYR A 427 -9.79 21.16 29.97
CA TYR A 427 -8.42 21.68 30.19
C TYR A 427 -8.40 23.03 30.90
N GLY A 428 -9.50 23.78 30.84
CA GLY A 428 -9.81 24.90 31.70
C GLY A 428 -10.19 26.17 30.96
N VAL A 429 -10.98 27.01 31.64
CA VAL A 429 -11.57 28.22 31.07
C VAL A 429 -10.56 29.37 31.12
N GLY A 430 -10.30 30.00 29.96
CA GLY A 430 -9.39 31.15 29.83
C GLY A 430 -10.06 32.48 30.16
N SER A 431 -11.26 32.73 29.62
CA SER A 431 -12.02 33.96 29.89
C SER A 431 -13.52 33.78 29.73
N VAL A 432 -14.30 34.50 30.54
CA VAL A 432 -15.75 34.58 30.43
C VAL A 432 -16.16 36.04 30.33
N GLU A 433 -16.89 36.39 29.27
CA GLU A 433 -17.34 37.74 28.96
C GLU A 433 -18.87 37.76 28.80
N LEU A 434 -19.54 38.64 29.52
CA LEU A 434 -20.95 38.98 29.34
C LEU A 434 -21.06 40.07 28.27
N HIS A 435 -21.90 39.84 27.28
CA HIS A 435 -22.24 40.80 26.25
C HIS A 435 -23.71 41.17 26.43
N TYR A 436 -24.02 42.46 26.42
CA TYR A 436 -25.40 42.92 26.41
C TYR A 436 -25.58 44.10 25.46
N SER A 437 -26.80 44.23 24.94
CA SER A 437 -27.22 45.35 24.12
C SER A 437 -28.59 45.85 24.59
N VAL A 438 -28.71 47.17 24.66
CA VAL A 438 -29.96 47.87 24.97
C VAL A 438 -30.61 48.25 23.64
N ASN A 439 -31.84 47.79 23.40
CA ASN A 439 -32.65 48.15 22.22
C ASN A 439 -31.95 47.92 20.86
N GLY A 440 -31.15 46.85 20.72
CA GLY A 440 -30.38 46.60 19.49
C GLY A 440 -29.34 47.68 19.17
N GLY A 441 -28.83 48.35 20.20
CA GLY A 441 -27.69 49.25 20.14
C GLY A 441 -26.34 48.52 20.06
N PRO A 442 -25.22 49.27 20.14
CA PRO A 442 -23.89 48.66 20.18
C PRO A 442 -23.72 47.76 21.40
N GLU A 443 -23.14 46.57 21.21
CA GLU A 443 -22.88 45.61 22.29
C GLU A 443 -21.88 46.18 23.30
N GLN A 444 -22.24 46.13 24.57
CA GLN A 444 -21.36 46.41 25.70
C GLN A 444 -20.81 45.09 26.24
N LYS A 445 -19.53 45.12 26.68
CA LYS A 445 -18.80 43.93 27.12
C LYS A 445 -18.34 44.08 28.55
N VAL A 446 -18.68 43.11 29.39
CA VAL A 446 -18.25 43.02 30.78
C VAL A 446 -17.45 41.74 30.97
N THR A 447 -16.21 41.86 31.42
CA THR A 447 -15.40 40.68 31.74
C THR A 447 -15.86 40.12 33.09
N LEU A 448 -16.48 38.94 33.08
CA LEU A 448 -16.91 38.24 34.30
C LEU A 448 -15.74 37.49 34.94
N TYR A 449 -14.87 36.92 34.11
CA TYR A 449 -13.68 36.20 34.57
C TYR A 449 -12.57 36.25 33.53
N ARG A 450 -11.33 36.32 34.01
CA ARG A 450 -10.12 36.13 33.21
C ARG A 450 -9.11 35.32 34.02
N ALA A 451 -8.61 34.24 33.43
CA ALA A 451 -7.67 33.37 34.11
C ALA A 451 -6.35 34.10 34.39
N HIS A 452 -5.89 34.01 35.63
CA HIS A 452 -4.58 34.48 36.08
C HIS A 452 -3.82 33.29 36.68
N GLY A 453 -2.98 32.63 35.88
CA GLY A 453 -2.21 31.46 36.32
C GLY A 453 -2.83 30.14 35.87
N ALA A 454 -2.89 29.15 36.77
CA ALA A 454 -3.38 27.81 36.44
C ALA A 454 -4.87 27.87 36.02
N PRO A 455 -5.23 27.26 34.88
CA PRO A 455 -6.58 27.33 34.34
C PRO A 455 -7.55 26.52 35.22
N ALA A 456 -8.68 27.13 35.58
CA ALA A 456 -9.72 26.47 36.35
C ALA A 456 -10.69 25.73 35.41
N ARG A 457 -11.00 24.47 35.72
CA ARG A 457 -11.93 23.64 34.93
C ARG A 457 -13.38 24.09 35.01
N SER A 458 -13.75 24.77 36.09
CA SER A 458 -15.09 25.31 36.30
C SER A 458 -14.97 26.69 36.90
N VAL A 459 -15.69 27.64 36.33
CA VAL A 459 -15.67 29.04 36.73
C VAL A 459 -17.10 29.56 36.75
N THR A 460 -17.44 30.27 37.83
CA THR A 460 -18.68 31.03 37.94
C THR A 460 -18.34 32.51 37.96
N GLY A 461 -18.97 33.28 37.08
CA GLY A 461 -18.86 34.72 37.01
C GLY A 461 -20.24 35.38 37.17
N SER A 462 -20.30 36.49 37.88
CA SER A 462 -21.56 37.19 38.16
C SER A 462 -21.48 38.67 37.82
N HIS A 463 -22.60 39.24 37.40
CA HIS A 463 -22.77 40.66 37.16
C HIS A 463 -24.18 41.09 37.55
N THR A 464 -24.29 42.25 38.19
CA THR A 464 -25.59 42.85 38.52
C THR A 464 -25.87 43.97 37.53
N PHE A 465 -27.00 43.87 36.83
CA PHE A 465 -27.52 44.97 36.03
C PHE A 465 -28.24 45.97 36.94
N PHE A 466 -27.67 47.16 37.08
CA PHE A 466 -28.32 48.30 37.73
C PHE A 466 -29.14 49.04 36.68
N LEU A 467 -30.41 48.65 36.50
CA LEU A 467 -31.25 49.16 35.42
C LEU A 467 -31.52 50.67 35.51
N GLU A 468 -31.44 51.23 36.72
CA GLU A 468 -31.56 52.66 36.97
C GLU A 468 -30.53 53.51 36.22
N GLU A 469 -29.33 52.98 35.98
CA GLU A 469 -28.25 53.68 35.28
C GLU A 469 -28.48 53.77 33.76
N LEU A 470 -29.37 52.92 33.24
CA LEU A 470 -29.61 52.77 31.80
C LEU A 470 -30.76 53.66 31.28
N ASN A 471 -31.42 54.43 32.15
CA ASN A 471 -32.52 55.35 31.81
C ASN A 471 -33.60 54.69 30.92
N LEU A 472 -34.04 53.49 31.30
CA LEU A 472 -34.93 52.67 30.47
C LEU A 472 -36.38 53.14 30.53
N GLU A 473 -37.07 53.05 29.39
CA GLU A 473 -38.51 53.30 29.28
C GLU A 473 -39.30 51.98 29.19
N PRO A 474 -40.58 51.94 29.57
CA PRO A 474 -41.43 50.78 29.31
C PRO A 474 -41.43 50.37 27.83
N GLY A 475 -41.23 49.08 27.57
CA GLY A 475 -41.07 48.53 26.23
C GLY A 475 -39.62 48.45 25.74
N ASP A 476 -38.66 48.97 26.50
CA ASP A 476 -37.23 48.75 26.24
C ASP A 476 -36.79 47.34 26.63
N VAL A 477 -35.77 46.84 25.93
CA VAL A 477 -35.26 45.48 26.11
C VAL A 477 -33.75 45.49 26.21
N ILE A 478 -33.26 44.75 27.21
CA ILE A 478 -31.86 44.38 27.29
C ILE A 478 -31.72 42.94 26.85
N SER A 479 -31.02 42.73 25.75
CA SER A 479 -30.60 41.40 25.33
C SER A 479 -29.21 41.12 25.89
N TYR A 480 -28.99 39.93 26.44
CA TYR A 480 -27.68 39.55 26.96
C TYR A 480 -27.36 38.08 26.72
N TYR A 481 -26.07 37.79 26.58
CA TYR A 481 -25.52 36.45 26.42
C TYR A 481 -24.08 36.44 26.93
N VAL A 482 -23.53 35.25 27.17
CA VAL A 482 -22.17 35.10 27.69
C VAL A 482 -21.34 34.28 26.70
N THR A 483 -20.09 34.69 26.52
CA THR A 483 -19.09 33.91 25.77
C THR A 483 -18.01 33.43 26.70
N ALA A 484 -17.69 32.14 26.64
CA ALA A 484 -16.50 31.56 27.26
C ALA A 484 -15.47 31.24 26.19
N ARG A 485 -14.19 31.41 26.54
CA ARG A 485 -13.06 30.96 25.75
C ARG A 485 -12.24 30.01 26.60
N ASP A 486 -11.81 28.90 26.02
CA ASP A 486 -10.82 28.03 26.64
C ASP A 486 -9.44 28.70 26.68
N ASN A 487 -8.46 27.95 27.15
CA ASN A 487 -7.07 28.35 27.19
C ASN A 487 -6.21 27.71 26.07
N ASN A 488 -6.83 27.14 25.03
CA ASN A 488 -6.12 26.42 23.98
C ASN A 488 -5.26 27.37 23.13
N THR A 489 -3.95 27.26 23.29
CA THR A 489 -2.96 28.02 22.53
C THR A 489 -2.38 27.26 21.34
N ALA A 490 -2.70 25.97 21.18
CA ALA A 490 -2.08 25.12 20.16
C ALA A 490 -2.79 25.23 18.80
N THR A 491 -4.12 25.08 18.79
CA THR A 491 -4.95 25.19 17.59
C THR A 491 -5.73 26.49 17.50
N GLY A 492 -5.65 27.31 18.56
CA GLY A 492 -6.46 28.51 18.76
C GLY A 492 -7.57 28.25 19.78
N PRO A 493 -8.03 29.29 20.48
CA PRO A 493 -8.96 29.11 21.58
C PRO A 493 -10.34 28.73 21.07
N GLY A 494 -10.90 27.65 21.60
CA GLY A 494 -12.30 27.29 21.46
C GLY A 494 -13.18 28.34 22.12
N VAL A 495 -14.20 28.77 21.39
CA VAL A 495 -15.17 29.77 21.86
C VAL A 495 -16.54 29.12 21.93
N ALA A 496 -17.20 29.30 23.07
CA ALA A 496 -18.57 28.89 23.27
C ALA A 496 -19.44 30.08 23.68
N THR A 497 -20.68 30.06 23.22
CA THR A 497 -21.62 31.18 23.38
C THR A 497 -22.93 30.64 23.92
N SER A 498 -23.45 31.24 25.00
CA SER A 498 -24.71 30.86 25.64
C SER A 498 -25.92 31.18 24.77
N ASP A 499 -27.11 30.77 25.22
CA ASP A 499 -28.36 31.31 24.70
C ASP A 499 -28.45 32.81 25.00
N ILE A 500 -29.27 33.49 24.20
CA ILE A 500 -29.59 34.91 24.38
C ILE A 500 -30.84 35.00 25.26
N TYR A 501 -30.81 35.88 26.25
CA TYR A 501 -31.93 36.14 27.15
C TYR A 501 -32.30 37.63 27.12
N PHE A 502 -33.53 37.91 27.52
CA PHE A 502 -34.12 39.24 27.47
C PHE A 502 -34.57 39.71 28.85
N LEU A 503 -34.22 40.96 29.19
CA LEU A 503 -34.82 41.71 30.28
C LEU A 503 -35.78 42.73 29.67
N GLU A 504 -37.08 42.50 29.85
CA GLU A 504 -38.15 43.30 29.26
C GLU A 504 -38.64 44.33 30.28
N VAL A 505 -38.47 45.62 29.95
CA VAL A 505 -38.82 46.71 30.86
C VAL A 505 -40.31 46.97 30.81
N ARG A 506 -40.96 46.86 31.97
CA ARG A 506 -42.40 47.09 32.14
C ARG A 506 -42.68 48.33 32.99
N PRO A 507 -43.86 48.94 32.83
CA PRO A 507 -44.26 50.05 33.68
C PRO A 507 -44.23 49.63 35.16
N PHE A 508 -43.72 50.51 36.02
CA PHE A 508 -43.80 50.33 37.47
C PHE A 508 -45.27 50.53 37.91
N ASP A 509 -46.01 49.43 38.05
CA ASP A 509 -47.45 49.51 38.27
C ASP A 509 -47.81 50.11 39.63
N ARG A 510 -48.51 51.25 39.64
CA ARG A 510 -49.37 51.70 40.77
C ARG A 510 -50.60 50.79 40.96
N ARG A 511 -50.79 49.75 40.13
CA ARG A 511 -52.01 48.93 40.02
C ARG A 511 -52.04 47.67 40.88
N PHE A 512 -51.03 47.40 41.71
CA PHE A 512 -51.05 46.28 42.67
C PHE A 512 -52.25 46.33 43.65
N ARG A 513 -52.96 47.46 43.78
CA ARG A 513 -54.16 47.59 44.64
C ARG A 513 -55.50 47.32 43.96
N GLN A 514 -55.63 47.39 42.63
CA GLN A 514 -56.93 47.17 41.95
C GLN A 514 -57.20 45.68 41.67
N ALA A 515 -56.16 44.86 41.56
CA ALA A 515 -56.30 43.41 41.33
C ALA A 515 -56.82 42.62 42.56
N GLN A 516 -56.85 43.22 43.76
CA GLN A 516 -57.43 42.60 44.96
C GLN A 516 -58.95 42.79 45.10
N GLN A 517 -59.58 43.61 44.24
CA GLN A 517 -61.02 43.93 44.32
C GLN A 517 -61.89 43.30 43.22
N ALA A 518 -61.32 42.51 42.29
CA ALA A 518 -62.10 41.78 41.30
C ALA A 518 -62.42 40.35 41.79
N PRO A 519 -63.70 39.92 41.83
CA PRO A 519 -64.05 38.55 42.18
C PRO A 519 -63.56 37.58 41.09
N THR A 520 -62.97 36.48 41.54
CA THR A 520 -62.59 35.26 40.82
C THR A 520 -63.32 35.05 39.48
N GLY A 521 -62.64 35.44 38.39
CA GLY A 521 -62.97 35.12 37.00
C GLY A 521 -61.67 34.79 36.26
N GLN A 522 -61.70 33.72 35.49
CA GLN A 522 -60.55 33.06 34.86
C GLN A 522 -59.58 34.01 34.12
N GLY A 523 -58.29 33.98 34.51
CA GLY A 523 -57.18 34.09 33.56
C GLY A 523 -56.95 35.42 32.85
N ALA A 524 -57.08 36.56 33.53
CA ALA A 524 -56.50 37.84 33.09
C ALA A 524 -55.03 37.99 33.55
N GLY A 525 -54.29 36.88 33.60
CA GLY A 525 -52.87 36.87 33.89
C GLY A 525 -52.10 37.26 32.64
N ASP A 526 -51.40 38.39 32.72
CA ASP A 526 -50.22 38.75 31.93
C ASP A 526 -50.15 38.24 30.48
N ARG A 527 -51.16 38.57 29.67
CA ARG A 527 -51.21 38.18 28.26
C ARG A 527 -50.19 39.00 27.47
N GLU A 528 -49.12 38.34 27.03
CA GLU A 528 -48.09 38.90 26.14
C GLU A 528 -48.60 38.93 24.70
N SER A 529 -48.25 39.98 23.93
CA SER A 529 -48.71 40.07 22.54
C SER A 529 -48.08 38.99 21.66
N ALA A 530 -48.90 38.30 20.86
CA ALA A 530 -48.48 37.21 19.98
C ALA A 530 -47.39 37.63 18.97
N PHE A 531 -47.33 38.92 18.60
CA PHE A 531 -46.30 39.44 17.71
C PHE A 531 -44.92 39.53 18.39
N ALA A 532 -44.87 40.00 19.63
CA ALA A 532 -43.62 40.14 20.38
C ALA A 532 -42.99 38.76 20.61
N GLU A 533 -43.77 37.78 21.06
CA GLU A 533 -43.30 36.40 21.25
C GLU A 533 -42.74 35.79 19.96
N ARG A 534 -43.44 35.98 18.83
CA ARG A 534 -42.96 35.46 17.55
C ARG A 534 -41.68 36.16 17.09
N GLN A 535 -41.55 37.46 17.29
CA GLN A 535 -40.30 38.17 16.97
C GLN A 535 -39.15 37.66 17.84
N LYS A 536 -39.40 37.43 19.13
CA LYS A 536 -38.43 36.87 20.08
C LYS A 536 -37.96 35.48 19.69
N GLU A 537 -38.87 34.60 19.24
CA GLU A 537 -38.50 33.30 18.70
C GLU A 537 -37.62 33.41 17.46
N ILE A 538 -37.90 34.37 16.57
CA ILE A 538 -37.06 34.60 15.40
C ILE A 538 -35.68 35.04 15.84
N ILE A 539 -35.55 35.98 16.80
CA ILE A 539 -34.25 36.38 17.35
C ILE A 539 -33.50 35.17 17.94
N ALA A 540 -34.19 34.34 18.75
CA ALA A 540 -33.59 33.15 19.34
C ALA A 540 -33.15 32.12 18.27
N ALA A 541 -33.91 31.98 17.19
CA ALA A 541 -33.58 31.11 16.07
C ALA A 541 -32.41 31.68 15.23
N THR A 542 -32.41 32.98 14.93
CA THR A 542 -31.30 33.70 14.29
C THR A 542 -30.02 33.56 15.10
N TRP A 543 -30.12 33.68 16.43
CA TRP A 543 -29.01 33.46 17.37
C TRP A 543 -28.49 32.02 17.35
N ARG A 544 -29.38 31.02 17.35
CA ARG A 544 -28.99 29.61 17.24
C ARG A 544 -28.22 29.35 15.95
N VAL A 545 -28.74 29.81 14.81
CA VAL A 545 -28.08 29.64 13.50
C VAL A 545 -26.73 30.36 13.45
N LEU A 546 -26.60 31.53 14.08
CA LEU A 546 -25.34 32.25 14.17
C LEU A 546 -24.27 31.46 14.95
N ARG A 547 -24.65 30.81 16.07
CA ARG A 547 -23.73 30.01 16.89
C ARG A 547 -23.31 28.70 16.23
N GLU A 548 -24.20 28.11 15.44
CA GLU A 548 -23.97 26.80 14.80
C GLU A 548 -23.29 26.92 13.42
N LYS A 549 -23.04 28.13 12.94
CA LYS A 549 -22.52 28.39 11.58
C LYS A 549 -21.26 27.57 11.23
N ASP A 550 -20.38 27.33 12.20
CA ASP A 550 -19.08 26.66 12.00
C ASP A 550 -19.19 25.13 12.18
N ARG A 551 -20.33 24.64 12.69
CA ARG A 551 -20.61 23.20 12.90
C ARG A 551 -21.45 22.59 11.78
N VAL A 552 -22.14 23.43 11.01
CA VAL A 552 -23.14 23.04 10.02
C VAL A 552 -22.59 23.22 8.60
N SER A 553 -23.05 22.38 7.67
CA SER A 553 -22.66 22.51 6.26
C SER A 553 -23.13 23.84 5.65
N ALA A 554 -22.43 24.33 4.63
CA ALA A 554 -22.81 25.58 3.96
C ALA A 554 -24.21 25.55 3.32
N GLU A 555 -24.70 24.36 2.93
CA GLU A 555 -26.03 24.17 2.35
C GLU A 555 -27.13 24.25 3.41
N GLU A 556 -26.95 23.54 4.52
CA GLU A 556 -27.88 23.55 5.66
C GLU A 556 -27.93 24.94 6.32
N PHE A 557 -26.78 25.62 6.45
CA PHE A 557 -26.74 27.01 6.90
C PHE A 557 -27.59 27.92 6.01
N ARG A 558 -27.50 27.77 4.68
CA ARG A 558 -28.32 28.56 3.73
C ARG A 558 -29.80 28.24 3.86
N ALA A 559 -30.17 26.97 4.04
CA ALA A 559 -31.56 26.58 4.23
C ALA A 559 -32.14 27.17 5.52
N ASN A 560 -31.36 27.16 6.61
CA ASN A 560 -31.75 27.76 7.89
C ASN A 560 -31.97 29.28 7.76
N VAL A 561 -31.04 30.00 7.11
CA VAL A 561 -31.17 31.45 6.86
C VAL A 561 -32.40 31.78 6.01
N ASN A 562 -32.67 31.01 4.95
CA ASN A 562 -33.88 31.20 4.13
C ASN A 562 -35.17 30.97 4.94
N THR A 563 -35.16 30.00 5.85
CA THR A 563 -36.31 29.73 6.73
C THR A 563 -36.57 30.89 7.69
N LEU A 564 -35.49 31.49 8.23
CA LEU A 564 -35.58 32.69 9.07
C LEU A 564 -36.10 33.89 8.29
N GLU A 565 -35.61 34.11 7.07
CA GLU A 565 -36.08 35.18 6.18
C GLU A 565 -37.57 35.06 5.85
N LEU A 566 -38.06 33.85 5.60
CA LEU A 566 -39.48 33.59 5.38
C LEU A 566 -40.29 33.86 6.65
N ALA A 567 -39.81 33.41 7.81
CA ALA A 567 -40.49 33.62 9.10
C ALA A 567 -40.59 35.11 9.45
N GLN A 568 -39.51 35.87 9.27
CA GLN A 568 -39.44 37.32 9.47
C GLN A 568 -40.32 38.07 8.47
N SER A 569 -40.31 37.67 7.19
CA SER A 569 -41.16 38.25 6.14
C SER A 569 -42.64 38.08 6.44
N LYS A 570 -43.04 36.88 6.88
CA LYS A 570 -44.44 36.59 7.25
C LYS A 570 -44.86 37.40 8.47
N LEU A 571 -44.03 37.48 9.52
CA LEU A 571 -44.33 38.30 10.69
C LEU A 571 -44.48 39.78 10.33
N ARG A 572 -43.59 40.32 9.49
CA ARG A 572 -43.70 41.69 8.97
C ARG A 572 -45.02 41.91 8.23
N GLU A 573 -45.41 40.99 7.34
CA GLU A 573 -46.68 41.07 6.61
C GLU A 573 -47.90 41.05 7.53
N ASP A 574 -47.87 40.18 8.56
CA ASP A 574 -48.93 40.09 9.57
C ASP A 574 -49.08 41.43 10.32
N VAL A 575 -47.96 42.03 10.78
CA VAL A 575 -47.96 43.33 11.46
C VAL A 575 -48.38 44.47 10.52
N GLN A 576 -47.87 44.46 9.28
CA GLN A 576 -48.22 45.46 8.26
C GLN A 576 -49.72 45.45 7.94
N THR A 577 -50.33 44.26 7.88
CA THR A 577 -51.78 44.10 7.66
C THR A 577 -52.58 44.80 8.76
N VAL A 578 -52.13 44.72 10.02
CA VAL A 578 -52.75 45.41 11.14
C VAL A 578 -52.59 46.92 11.03
N VAL A 579 -51.38 47.41 10.71
CA VAL A 579 -51.08 48.83 10.47
C VAL A 579 -51.96 49.41 9.35
N GLU A 580 -52.10 48.71 8.23
CA GLU A 580 -52.91 49.17 7.09
C GLU A 580 -54.40 49.20 7.40
N ARG A 581 -54.92 48.26 8.20
CA ARG A 581 -56.32 48.27 8.62
C ARG A 581 -56.59 49.39 9.62
N MET A 582 -55.67 49.61 10.55
CA MET A 582 -55.72 50.72 11.50
C MET A 582 -55.77 52.05 10.75
N ARG A 583 -54.88 52.26 9.77
CA ARG A 583 -54.88 53.44 8.90
C ARG A 583 -56.17 53.63 8.11
N ARG A 584 -56.68 52.56 7.48
CA ARG A 584 -57.93 52.61 6.68
C ARG A 584 -59.15 52.94 7.51
N ARG A 585 -59.22 52.48 8.76
CA ARG A 585 -60.39 52.66 9.63
C ARG A 585 -60.39 53.99 10.37
N LEU A 586 -59.23 54.40 10.86
CA LEU A 586 -59.13 55.63 11.65
C LEU A 586 -58.95 56.87 10.77
N GLY A 587 -58.31 56.76 9.59
CA GLY A 587 -58.17 57.89 8.67
C GLY A 587 -57.62 59.15 9.37
N GLU A 588 -58.39 60.23 9.36
CA GLU A 588 -58.09 61.49 10.06
C GLU A 588 -58.26 61.40 11.60
N GLY A 589 -59.07 60.47 12.11
CA GLY A 589 -59.27 60.24 13.55
C GLY A 589 -58.08 59.62 14.29
N LEU A 590 -57.03 59.20 13.56
CA LEU A 590 -55.72 58.86 14.16
C LEU A 590 -55.06 60.09 14.79
N GLU A 591 -55.28 61.28 14.23
CA GLU A 591 -54.67 62.52 14.75
C GLU A 591 -55.38 63.02 16.01
N GLU A 592 -56.64 62.63 16.22
CA GLU A 592 -57.44 63.02 17.38
C GLU A 592 -57.15 62.19 18.64
N MET A 593 -56.58 60.98 18.49
CA MET A 593 -56.35 60.05 19.59
C MET A 593 -54.84 59.78 19.79
N GLU A 594 -54.23 60.44 20.78
CA GLU A 594 -52.79 60.38 21.03
C GLU A 594 -52.25 58.95 21.23
N ASP A 595 -52.97 58.10 21.97
CA ASP A 595 -52.52 56.73 22.27
C ASP A 595 -52.58 55.83 21.02
N PHE A 596 -53.62 55.96 20.19
CA PHE A 596 -53.71 55.23 18.92
C PHE A 596 -52.64 55.70 17.92
N LYS A 597 -52.30 57.00 17.94
CA LYS A 597 -51.18 57.52 17.15
C LYS A 597 -49.85 56.89 17.58
N LYS A 598 -49.56 56.83 18.88
CA LYS A 598 -48.36 56.18 19.43
C LYS A 598 -48.30 54.68 19.08
N LEU A 599 -49.44 53.99 19.15
CA LEU A 599 -49.55 52.59 18.75
C LEU A 599 -49.25 52.40 17.26
N PHE A 600 -49.83 53.24 16.40
CA PHE A 600 -49.59 53.22 14.96
C PHE A 600 -48.12 53.50 14.61
N GLU A 601 -47.51 54.50 15.25
CA GLU A 601 -46.10 54.85 15.07
C GLU A 601 -45.18 53.70 15.48
N SER A 602 -45.43 53.07 16.63
CA SER A 602 -44.64 51.94 17.13
C SER A 602 -44.74 50.72 16.22
N LEU A 603 -45.95 50.34 15.79
CA LEU A 603 -46.13 49.22 14.85
C LEU A 603 -45.53 49.51 13.47
N SER A 604 -45.63 50.76 12.99
CA SER A 604 -45.02 51.17 11.72
C SER A 604 -43.50 51.13 11.78
N ALA A 605 -42.91 51.58 12.89
CA ALA A 605 -41.47 51.51 13.14
C ALA A 605 -41.01 50.03 13.22
N ALA A 606 -41.79 49.16 13.87
CA ALA A 606 -41.50 47.73 13.90
C ALA A 606 -41.43 47.15 12.47
N VAL A 607 -42.40 47.45 11.60
CA VAL A 607 -42.39 46.98 10.20
C VAL A 607 -41.14 47.44 9.45
N GLN A 608 -40.71 48.69 9.63
CA GLN A 608 -39.50 49.23 8.99
C GLN A 608 -38.23 48.51 9.47
N GLU A 609 -38.10 48.27 10.77
CA GLU A 609 -36.94 47.54 11.32
C GLU A 609 -36.95 46.07 10.89
N MET A 610 -38.12 45.42 10.82
CA MET A 610 -38.24 44.06 10.26
C MET A 610 -37.85 44.00 8.79
N GLU A 611 -38.17 45.03 8.00
CA GLU A 611 -37.77 45.11 6.59
C GLU A 611 -36.24 45.19 6.45
N ARG A 612 -35.57 45.98 7.30
CA ARG A 612 -34.10 46.03 7.36
C ARG A 612 -33.50 44.69 7.78
N ALA A 613 -34.09 44.02 8.76
CA ALA A 613 -33.67 42.68 9.17
C ALA A 613 -33.75 41.67 8.00
N ILE A 614 -34.84 41.68 7.23
CA ILE A 614 -35.01 40.82 6.05
C ILE A 614 -33.91 41.08 5.00
N LEU A 615 -33.54 42.34 4.75
CA LEU A 615 -32.47 42.68 3.82
C LEU A 615 -31.12 42.10 4.26
N GLU A 616 -30.79 42.21 5.55
CA GLU A 616 -29.54 41.65 6.10
C GLU A 616 -29.56 40.11 6.15
N LEU A 617 -30.70 39.49 6.45
CA LEU A 617 -30.88 38.04 6.37
C LEU A 617 -30.66 37.52 4.92
N ARG A 618 -31.21 38.22 3.92
CA ARG A 618 -30.95 37.93 2.49
C ARG A 618 -29.48 38.10 2.12
N ALA A 619 -28.82 39.11 2.70
CA ALA A 619 -27.38 39.32 2.58
C ALA A 619 -26.54 38.32 3.40
N ARG A 620 -27.17 37.42 4.18
CA ARG A 620 -26.56 36.43 5.08
C ARG A 620 -25.70 37.04 6.19
N ARG A 621 -26.06 38.25 6.59
CA ARG A 621 -25.43 39.04 7.65
C ARG A 621 -26.26 38.92 8.93
N LEU A 622 -26.17 37.74 9.55
CA LEU A 622 -26.98 37.39 10.73
C LEU A 622 -26.72 38.32 11.92
N LYS A 623 -25.48 38.78 12.12
CA LYS A 623 -25.15 39.65 13.25
C LYS A 623 -25.81 41.03 13.11
N GLU A 624 -25.79 41.57 11.90
CA GLU A 624 -26.43 42.82 11.55
C GLU A 624 -27.97 42.68 11.60
N ALA A 625 -28.50 41.57 11.07
CA ALA A 625 -29.93 41.25 11.14
C ALA A 625 -30.45 41.22 12.59
N LEU A 626 -29.74 40.56 13.51
CA LEU A 626 -30.11 40.49 14.93
C LEU A 626 -30.34 41.87 15.56
N SER A 627 -29.51 42.86 15.21
CA SER A 627 -29.68 44.22 15.75
C SER A 627 -31.00 44.87 15.32
N PHE A 628 -31.40 44.66 14.06
CA PHE A 628 -32.69 45.13 13.53
C PHE A 628 -33.87 44.33 14.07
N GLU A 629 -33.73 43.01 14.22
CA GLU A 629 -34.74 42.15 14.85
C GLU A 629 -35.01 42.56 16.31
N GLN A 630 -33.96 42.88 17.07
CA GLN A 630 -34.09 43.37 18.45
C GLN A 630 -34.79 44.73 18.54
N ARG A 631 -34.53 45.65 17.60
CA ARG A 631 -35.24 46.93 17.51
C ARG A 631 -36.71 46.73 17.13
N ALA A 632 -37.00 45.84 16.19
CA ALA A 632 -38.37 45.47 15.87
C ALA A 632 -39.10 44.90 17.10
N TYR A 633 -38.43 44.05 17.88
CA TYR A 633 -38.98 43.49 19.12
C TYR A 633 -39.28 44.58 20.17
N GLN A 634 -38.35 45.52 20.38
CA GLN A 634 -38.58 46.69 21.24
C GLN A 634 -39.82 47.49 20.79
N GLN A 635 -39.96 47.80 19.49
CA GLN A 635 -41.10 48.55 18.98
C GLN A 635 -42.43 47.80 19.16
N LEU A 636 -42.42 46.47 19.03
CA LEU A 636 -43.59 45.63 19.32
C LEU A 636 -43.97 45.65 20.80
N LEU A 637 -42.98 45.62 21.71
CA LEU A 637 -43.24 45.71 23.14
C LEU A 637 -43.76 47.10 23.56
N ARG A 638 -43.25 48.16 22.95
CA ARG A 638 -43.80 49.53 23.10
C ARG A 638 -45.22 49.63 22.58
N ALA A 639 -45.51 49.04 21.42
CA ALA A 639 -46.87 48.95 20.91
C ALA A 639 -47.79 48.20 21.90
N ASP A 640 -47.32 47.10 22.49
CA ASP A 640 -48.07 46.30 23.46
C ASP A 640 -48.28 47.05 24.79
N SER A 641 -47.32 47.86 25.26
CA SER A 641 -47.52 48.72 26.43
C SER A 641 -48.56 49.79 26.18
N VAL A 642 -48.52 50.48 25.04
CA VAL A 642 -49.52 51.49 24.67
C VAL A 642 -50.90 50.85 24.48
N PHE A 643 -50.97 49.68 23.84
CA PHE A 643 -52.23 48.96 23.68
C PHE A 643 -52.87 48.59 25.03
N ARG A 644 -52.08 48.14 26.01
CA ARG A 644 -52.57 47.90 27.37
C ARG A 644 -53.07 49.17 28.06
N GLU A 645 -52.42 50.32 27.82
CA GLU A 645 -52.90 51.60 28.34
C GLU A 645 -54.26 51.98 27.75
N ILE A 646 -54.40 51.82 26.43
CA ILE A 646 -55.67 51.99 25.71
C ILE A 646 -56.76 51.10 26.30
N GLN A 647 -56.48 49.81 26.52
CA GLN A 647 -57.44 48.88 27.13
C GLN A 647 -57.88 49.33 28.53
N VAL A 648 -56.95 49.78 29.37
CA VAL A 648 -57.29 50.22 30.73
C VAL A 648 -58.03 51.56 30.73
N ALA A 649 -57.69 52.48 29.83
CA ALA A 649 -58.42 53.73 29.65
C ALA A 649 -59.89 53.44 29.27
N PHE A 650 -60.12 52.50 28.36
CA PHE A 650 -61.48 52.07 27.98
C PHE A 650 -62.20 51.31 29.10
N ALA A 651 -61.52 50.44 29.84
CA ALA A 651 -62.10 49.74 30.99
C ALA A 651 -62.60 50.73 32.06
N ASN A 652 -61.89 51.84 32.27
CA ASN A 652 -62.29 52.90 33.19
C ASN A 652 -63.40 53.81 32.63
N GLN A 653 -63.56 53.90 31.30
CA GLN A 653 -64.60 54.70 30.62
C GLN A 653 -65.90 53.94 30.33
N ALA A 654 -65.94 52.61 30.50
CA ALA A 654 -67.11 51.75 30.25
C ALA A 654 -68.36 52.08 31.10
N SER A 655 -68.29 53.05 32.02
CA SER A 655 -69.44 53.61 32.74
C SER A 655 -70.21 54.71 31.98
N GLY A 656 -69.75 55.17 30.81
CA GLY A 656 -70.42 56.22 30.02
C GLY A 656 -70.33 55.96 28.51
N GLY A 657 -71.47 55.69 27.86
CA GLY A 657 -71.59 55.21 26.49
C GLY A 657 -71.15 56.16 25.37
N ALA A 658 -69.86 56.48 25.30
CA ALA A 658 -69.29 57.36 24.28
C ALA A 658 -67.94 56.85 23.75
N ASN A 659 -67.90 55.67 23.10
CA ASN A 659 -67.00 55.39 21.95
C ASN A 659 -67.17 53.97 21.35
N ALA A 660 -68.28 53.72 20.65
CA ALA A 660 -68.50 52.42 19.97
C ALA A 660 -67.43 52.10 18.90
N ARG A 661 -66.88 53.12 18.21
CA ARG A 661 -65.85 52.94 17.18
C ARG A 661 -64.50 52.47 17.72
N ALA A 662 -64.11 52.93 18.91
CA ALA A 662 -62.84 52.56 19.50
C ALA A 662 -62.89 51.16 20.14
N GLN A 663 -64.06 50.77 20.65
CA GLN A 663 -64.33 49.45 21.19
C GLN A 663 -64.30 48.37 20.09
N ASP A 664 -64.99 48.61 18.96
CA ASP A 664 -64.91 47.75 17.76
C ASP A 664 -63.46 47.57 17.25
N LEU A 665 -62.60 48.58 17.40
CA LEU A 665 -61.20 48.52 16.97
C LEU A 665 -60.32 47.71 17.92
N ALA A 666 -60.52 47.87 19.23
CA ALA A 666 -59.86 47.03 20.23
C ALA A 666 -60.24 45.55 20.01
N ASP A 667 -61.52 45.27 19.79
CA ASP A 667 -62.03 43.92 19.51
C ASP A 667 -61.42 43.32 18.24
N LEU A 668 -61.17 44.13 17.21
CA LEU A 668 -60.54 43.66 15.96
C LEU A 668 -59.05 43.40 16.08
N PHE A 669 -58.35 44.24 16.83
CA PHE A 669 -56.94 44.02 17.13
C PHE A 669 -56.79 42.77 18.00
N GLU A 670 -57.67 42.59 18.99
CA GLU A 670 -57.77 41.38 19.81
C GLU A 670 -58.10 40.16 18.95
N LEU A 671 -59.02 40.27 17.98
CA LEU A 671 -59.35 39.16 17.08
C LEU A 671 -58.19 38.73 16.17
N GLU A 672 -57.39 39.66 15.66
CA GLU A 672 -56.17 39.30 14.92
C GLU A 672 -55.09 38.73 15.85
N LEU A 673 -54.89 39.30 17.03
CA LEU A 673 -53.99 38.74 18.04
C LEU A 673 -54.40 37.31 18.43
N ASP A 674 -55.70 37.06 18.63
CA ASP A 674 -56.24 35.74 18.96
C ASP A 674 -56.10 34.77 17.79
N LYS A 675 -56.35 35.21 16.55
CA LYS A 675 -56.12 34.39 15.36
C LYS A 675 -54.65 33.97 15.26
N MET A 676 -53.73 34.89 15.50
CA MET A 676 -52.29 34.62 15.52
C MET A 676 -51.91 33.69 16.68
N ARG A 677 -52.45 33.92 17.88
CA ARG A 677 -52.25 33.07 19.05
C ARG A 677 -52.72 31.64 18.77
N ASN A 678 -53.90 31.47 18.19
CA ASN A 678 -54.45 30.16 17.86
C ASN A 678 -53.61 29.44 16.80
N GLN A 679 -53.10 30.15 15.79
CA GLN A 679 -52.15 29.57 14.82
C GLN A 679 -50.83 29.15 15.49
N TYR A 680 -50.41 29.86 16.53
CA TYR A 680 -49.18 29.59 17.24
C TYR A 680 -49.33 28.46 18.27
N GLU A 681 -50.38 28.49 19.09
CA GLU A 681 -50.73 27.44 20.06
C GLU A 681 -50.96 26.10 19.36
N THR A 682 -51.54 26.08 18.16
CA THR A 682 -51.68 24.85 17.35
C THR A 682 -50.32 24.31 16.91
N VAL A 683 -49.42 25.17 16.40
CA VAL A 683 -48.07 24.77 16.01
C VAL A 683 -47.23 24.31 17.20
N GLN A 684 -47.33 24.98 18.35
CA GLN A 684 -46.66 24.55 19.59
C GLN A 684 -47.23 23.24 20.13
N ARG A 685 -48.56 23.05 20.14
CA ARG A 685 -49.18 21.77 20.55
C ARG A 685 -48.74 20.62 19.65
N ASP A 686 -48.69 20.82 18.33
CA ASP A 686 -48.26 19.79 17.39
C ASP A 686 -46.79 19.43 17.57
N ARG A 687 -45.91 20.42 17.84
CA ARG A 687 -44.50 20.17 18.18
C ARG A 687 -44.35 19.45 19.52
N GLY A 688 -45.10 19.86 20.55
CA GLY A 688 -45.09 19.21 21.86
C GLY A 688 -45.56 17.75 21.78
N GLN A 689 -46.69 17.50 21.11
CA GLN A 689 -47.22 16.15 20.92
C GLN A 689 -46.31 15.26 20.05
N ALA A 690 -45.67 15.80 19.01
CA ALA A 690 -44.72 15.03 18.21
C ALA A 690 -43.49 14.61 19.03
N ARG A 691 -42.97 15.52 19.87
CA ARG A 691 -41.82 15.26 20.74
C ARG A 691 -42.15 14.30 21.89
N ASP A 692 -43.33 14.43 22.49
CA ASP A 692 -43.84 13.50 23.51
C ASP A 692 -44.07 12.10 22.91
N ARG A 693 -44.62 11.98 21.70
CA ARG A 693 -44.76 10.69 20.99
C ARG A 693 -43.40 10.05 20.70
N GLN A 694 -42.40 10.83 20.30
CA GLN A 694 -41.03 10.33 20.07
C GLN A 694 -40.38 9.83 21.37
N LEU A 695 -40.58 10.55 22.48
CA LEU A 695 -40.11 10.13 23.81
C LEU A 695 -40.81 8.84 24.27
N GLU A 696 -42.14 8.78 24.14
CA GLU A 696 -42.90 7.57 24.47
C GLU A 696 -42.48 6.37 23.62
N GLU A 697 -42.20 6.58 22.32
CA GLU A 697 -41.74 5.52 21.42
C GLU A 697 -40.32 5.03 21.79
N LEU A 698 -39.41 5.93 22.14
CA LEU A 698 -38.06 5.61 22.61
C LEU A 698 -38.09 4.87 23.96
N GLU A 699 -38.90 5.34 24.91
CA GLU A 699 -39.12 4.65 26.19
C GLU A 699 -39.69 3.24 25.98
N ARG A 700 -40.65 3.10 25.05
CA ARG A 700 -41.25 1.80 24.72
C ARG A 700 -40.23 0.84 24.10
N ARG A 701 -39.38 1.31 23.17
CA ARG A 701 -38.29 0.51 22.57
C ARG A 701 -37.25 0.09 23.62
N LEU A 702 -36.91 0.97 24.56
CA LEU A 702 -36.02 0.63 25.68
C LEU A 702 -36.62 -0.44 26.59
N ARG A 703 -37.91 -0.36 26.93
CA ARG A 703 -38.61 -1.39 27.71
C ARG A 703 -38.65 -2.73 26.96
N GLU A 704 -38.96 -2.71 25.67
CA GLU A 704 -39.01 -3.93 24.85
C GLU A 704 -37.64 -4.61 24.76
N LEU A 705 -36.56 -3.84 24.62
CA LEU A 705 -35.18 -4.35 24.66
C LEU A 705 -34.78 -4.91 26.04
N ALA A 706 -35.18 -4.24 27.12
CA ALA A 706 -34.94 -4.72 28.48
C ALA A 706 -35.68 -6.05 28.77
N GLU A 707 -36.94 -6.17 28.34
CA GLU A 707 -37.69 -7.43 28.42
C GLU A 707 -37.04 -8.53 27.58
N ARG A 708 -36.53 -8.20 26.39
CA ARG A 708 -35.79 -9.15 25.54
C ARG A 708 -34.50 -9.64 26.21
N GLN A 709 -33.78 -8.74 26.87
CA GLN A 709 -32.58 -9.07 27.64
C GLN A 709 -32.92 -9.98 28.82
N GLN A 710 -34.00 -9.70 29.55
CA GLN A 710 -34.48 -10.56 30.64
C GLN A 710 -34.85 -11.95 30.13
N ARG A 711 -35.57 -12.05 29.01
CA ARG A 711 -35.92 -13.36 28.40
C ARG A 711 -34.69 -14.14 27.96
N LEU A 712 -33.66 -13.48 27.43
CA LEU A 712 -32.39 -14.14 27.05
C LEU A 712 -31.61 -14.62 28.28
N LEU A 713 -31.62 -13.84 29.37
CA LEU A 713 -31.04 -14.25 30.66
C LEU A 713 -31.80 -15.45 31.25
N GLU A 714 -33.14 -15.44 31.21
CA GLU A 714 -33.97 -16.57 31.64
C GLU A 714 -33.76 -17.82 30.76
N GLN A 715 -33.61 -17.66 29.44
CA GLN A 715 -33.29 -18.76 28.53
C GLN A 715 -31.90 -19.35 28.81
N ARG A 716 -30.89 -18.51 29.10
CA ARG A 716 -29.55 -18.98 29.53
C ARG A 716 -29.56 -19.67 30.90
N LEU A 717 -30.40 -19.22 31.84
CA LEU A 717 -30.58 -19.90 33.13
C LEU A 717 -31.22 -21.28 32.95
N ARG A 718 -32.04 -21.48 31.91
CA ARG A 718 -32.66 -22.76 31.57
C ARG A 718 -31.79 -23.67 30.70
N GLN A 719 -30.88 -23.13 29.90
CA GLN A 719 -29.96 -23.88 29.04
C GLN A 719 -28.51 -23.55 29.43
N GLY A 720 -27.88 -24.42 30.22
CA GLY A 720 -26.50 -24.26 30.69
C GLY A 720 -25.53 -23.88 29.57
N ALA A 721 -24.82 -22.78 29.80
CA ALA A 721 -23.87 -22.02 28.97
C ALA A 721 -23.21 -22.69 27.75
N SER A 722 -23.19 -22.00 26.62
CA SER A 722 -22.00 -21.27 26.10
C SER A 722 -22.21 -20.82 24.65
N GLY A 723 -22.20 -19.50 24.40
CA GLY A 723 -22.18 -18.93 23.04
C GLY A 723 -23.06 -17.70 22.90
N GLY A 724 -22.45 -16.53 22.68
CA GLY A 724 -23.19 -15.31 22.32
C GLY A 724 -22.56 -13.99 22.76
N SER A 725 -21.24 -13.81 22.62
CA SER A 725 -20.57 -12.53 22.97
C SER A 725 -20.78 -11.41 21.94
N ARG A 726 -21.21 -11.73 20.72
CA ARG A 726 -21.32 -10.76 19.62
C ARG A 726 -22.65 -10.00 19.59
N GLU A 727 -23.77 -10.69 19.84
CA GLU A 727 -25.10 -10.07 19.90
C GLU A 727 -25.28 -9.20 21.15
N GLU A 728 -24.67 -9.59 22.28
CA GLU A 728 -24.65 -8.77 23.51
C GLU A 728 -23.88 -7.46 23.33
N GLY A 729 -22.76 -7.49 22.61
CA GLY A 729 -21.98 -6.29 22.30
C GLY A 729 -22.77 -5.28 21.45
N GLN A 730 -23.41 -5.75 20.38
CA GLN A 730 -24.23 -4.91 19.50
C GLN A 730 -25.47 -4.36 20.22
N MET A 731 -26.13 -5.16 21.05
CA MET A 731 -27.28 -4.72 21.85
C MET A 731 -26.88 -3.71 22.93
N ALA A 732 -25.74 -3.91 23.61
CA ALA A 732 -25.23 -2.96 24.59
C ALA A 732 -24.85 -1.62 23.95
N GLU A 733 -24.30 -1.63 22.74
CA GLU A 733 -24.08 -0.42 21.95
C GLU A 733 -25.40 0.25 21.56
N HIS A 734 -26.38 -0.51 21.10
CA HIS A 734 -27.69 0.04 20.71
C HIS A 734 -28.45 0.62 21.90
N VAL A 735 -28.38 0.01 23.08
CA VAL A 735 -28.94 0.56 24.33
C VAL A 735 -28.20 1.83 24.74
N ARG A 736 -26.86 1.87 24.64
CA ARG A 736 -26.09 3.10 24.93
C ARG A 736 -26.45 4.22 23.96
N GLU A 737 -26.67 3.89 22.70
CA GLU A 737 -27.08 4.86 21.68
C GLU A 737 -28.48 5.41 21.96
N LEU A 738 -29.46 4.55 22.26
CA LEU A 738 -30.82 4.95 22.63
C LEU A 738 -30.86 5.73 23.95
N THR A 739 -30.03 5.35 24.93
CA THR A 739 -29.91 6.07 26.21
C THR A 739 -29.30 7.45 26.00
N ARG A 740 -28.28 7.58 25.14
CA ARG A 740 -27.71 8.88 24.76
C ARG A 740 -28.72 9.75 24.00
N GLN A 741 -29.52 9.15 23.12
CA GLN A 741 -30.60 9.87 22.42
C GLN A 741 -31.68 10.34 23.40
N LEU A 742 -32.06 9.51 24.38
CA LEU A 742 -33.02 9.87 25.42
C LEU A 742 -32.45 10.94 26.37
N GLU A 743 -31.18 10.84 26.76
CA GLU A 743 -30.49 11.90 27.52
C GLU A 743 -30.41 13.22 26.75
N ARG A 744 -30.16 13.18 25.44
CA ARG A 744 -30.19 14.39 24.60
C ARG A 744 -31.59 15.01 24.60
N LEU A 745 -32.62 14.21 24.28
CA LEU A 745 -34.00 14.71 24.22
C LEU A 745 -34.55 15.18 25.58
N THR A 746 -34.13 14.55 26.68
CA THR A 746 -34.49 14.99 28.05
C THR A 746 -33.68 16.19 28.52
N ARG A 747 -32.45 16.38 28.03
CA ARG A 747 -31.67 17.61 28.26
C ARG A 747 -32.26 18.78 27.50
N GLU A 748 -32.69 18.59 26.26
CA GLU A 748 -33.37 19.64 25.49
C GLU A 748 -34.80 19.96 25.98
N ARG A 749 -35.28 19.29 27.04
CA ARG A 749 -36.54 19.59 27.75
C ARG A 749 -36.33 20.54 28.94
N ARG A 750 -35.10 20.61 29.47
CA ARG A 750 -34.71 21.52 30.54
C ARG A 750 -34.05 22.75 29.94
#